data_AF-A0A7L1R942-F1
#
_entry.id   AF-A0A7L1R942-F1
#
_cell.length_a   1.000
_cell.length_b   1.000
_cell.length_c   1.000
_cell.angle_alpha   90.00
_cell.angle_beta   90.00
_cell.angle_gamma   90.00
#
_symmetry.space_group_name_H-M   'P 1'
#
loop_
_entity.id
_entity.type
_entity.pdbx_description
1 polymer ?
#
loop_
_entity_poly.entity_id
_entity_poly.type
_entity_poly.pdbx_seq_one_letter_code
_entity_poly.pdbx_strand_id
1 'polypeptide(L)'
;TGPMILECLGNILRITLSAEYFEDKYLSLFVIDQSGTAWELNEAMAAQCGYTVTRTTWRSIEFHASALSCHSHLEKDMFTVTIQIKASHTPDMSNATTHLKSASCRYGPWSPRELTCASNYMEVSVRREIPQTIKDFVQDEPEDWTLLFPEAKAEEASVWQIVFHQPEERRALLVSNAWSAGYGLNATDSRVLLRVPYTAAQVQLVKDQGVTFSVLRSSTFYKYQWVILMLDTAVACPVDGVDYTNKTITWTVPKYIPPLSAGDSSFKDVLVEAGVDLRKLSAKEMASRKYVLLNELKAITMKIPIGAEGGYYMTSVSNGQLGVKYTINLFLEHQWEDNKWRLTKHTIIKEIETPFEQADVAITNNLNLSMRLMNVTVGTFLPDVELVNLTIEGVAVAVSEAVQHGYLIHRTRYANGSKAYVIEVPLDAPSIKKEYMREDLRAYTLNVTLTFIIYPSSETFVVPVIALSAVKDAVLPSARGFCDGRNLHLIITHGNVDQNWLPFISDWHLTQEAAKKFNYILKDNGTHLEITVPFISPHVSYEGFHTSAIKASFYLTLKDGITLAQRRDFSVSCIFSPSELIQCLPNGTVIITAIKLVGGEDLDTALLVLRDRHCKPSLVTEKTATFKFNVNTCGTSRKFDSTTMTYENEVLYFRPGNDTPIYHLKFLCSYAVKQTADVRYEPKKNPPPSIKPGFGCPALSLKLFKEKSYSEPYQESEYPVVKYLREALYFEVELHQPKDARLDLNLDDCWATNSQSQDSLPQWHILIHGCENNKDSYRIVFHKVNYSLRVKFPQHLKRFEVRMLTFFQDTSLLQE
;
A
#
# COMPACT_ATOMS: atom_id res chain seq x y z
N THR A 1 -2.78 48.39 -18.58
CA THR A 1 -2.37 47.48 -17.49
C THR A 1 -0.98 46.98 -17.80
N GLY A 2 0.05 47.62 -17.25
CA GLY A 2 1.44 47.17 -17.43
C GLY A 2 1.77 45.99 -16.50
N PRO A 3 2.90 45.30 -16.68
CA PRO A 3 3.34 44.21 -15.81
C PRO A 3 3.67 44.65 -14.38
N MET A 4 3.69 45.95 -14.10
CA MET A 4 4.08 46.54 -12.81
C MET A 4 3.19 47.74 -12.49
N ILE A 5 2.78 47.86 -11.23
CA ILE A 5 2.05 48.99 -10.66
C ILE A 5 2.98 49.70 -9.68
N LEU A 6 3.04 51.03 -9.74
CA LEU A 6 3.91 51.83 -8.87
C LEU A 6 3.05 52.76 -8.03
N GLU A 7 3.37 52.85 -6.74
CA GLU A 7 2.67 53.66 -5.76
C GLU A 7 3.66 54.36 -4.84
N CYS A 8 3.48 55.67 -4.66
CA CYS A 8 4.28 56.47 -3.75
C CYS A 8 3.56 56.59 -2.40
N LEU A 9 4.16 56.05 -1.34
CA LEU A 9 3.61 55.99 0.01
C LEU A 9 4.46 56.86 0.95
N GLY A 10 4.51 58.16 0.65
CA GLY A 10 5.37 59.12 1.34
C GLY A 10 6.84 58.87 1.05
N ASN A 11 7.61 58.47 2.06
CA ASN A 11 9.06 58.25 1.96
C ASN A 11 9.39 56.81 1.48
N ILE A 12 8.40 56.05 1.02
CA ILE A 12 8.55 54.68 0.52
C ILE A 12 7.91 54.58 -0.86
N LEU A 13 8.65 54.01 -1.82
CA LEU A 13 8.14 53.61 -3.12
C LEU A 13 7.73 52.13 -3.06
N ARG A 14 6.49 51.82 -3.40
CA ARG A 14 5.98 50.45 -3.57
C ARG A 14 5.82 50.12 -5.04
N ILE A 15 6.38 49.00 -5.46
CA ILE A 15 6.23 48.43 -6.79
C ILE A 15 5.62 47.05 -6.65
N THR A 16 4.42 46.86 -7.21
CA THR A 16 3.72 45.58 -7.24
C THR A 16 3.87 44.95 -8.61
N LEU A 17 4.40 43.73 -8.67
CA LEU A 17 4.54 42.96 -9.89
C LEU A 17 3.25 42.18 -10.17
N SER A 18 2.78 42.22 -11.42
CA SER A 18 1.57 41.52 -11.82
C SER A 18 1.75 40.01 -11.78
N ALA A 19 0.92 39.37 -10.96
CA ALA A 19 0.85 37.92 -10.81
C ALA A 19 0.62 37.17 -12.12
N GLU A 20 -0.17 37.73 -13.05
CA GLU A 20 -0.51 37.09 -14.32
C GLU A 20 0.67 37.11 -15.32
N TYR A 21 1.47 38.18 -15.32
CA TYR A 21 2.53 38.35 -16.30
C TYR A 21 3.80 37.58 -15.93
N PHE A 22 4.08 37.47 -14.63
CA PHE A 22 5.23 36.77 -14.08
C PHE A 22 4.92 35.33 -13.66
N GLU A 23 3.73 34.83 -14.03
CA GLU A 23 3.33 33.43 -13.83
C GLU A 23 4.37 32.49 -14.48
N ASP A 24 4.80 31.47 -13.72
CA ASP A 24 5.77 30.44 -14.14
C ASP A 24 7.15 30.97 -14.59
N LYS A 25 7.59 32.11 -14.05
CA LYS A 25 8.92 32.69 -14.32
C LYS A 25 9.74 32.85 -13.03
N TYR A 26 11.03 32.51 -13.10
CA TYR A 26 12.04 32.88 -12.13
C TYR A 26 12.39 34.36 -12.29
N LEU A 27 12.61 35.05 -11.16
CA LEU A 27 12.86 36.49 -11.12
C LEU A 27 14.18 36.82 -10.42
N SER A 28 14.99 37.69 -11.04
CA SER A 28 16.12 38.37 -10.41
C SER A 28 15.89 39.88 -10.43
N LEU A 29 16.05 40.51 -9.28
CA LEU A 29 15.82 41.94 -9.06
C LEU A 29 17.16 42.67 -8.99
N PHE A 30 17.27 43.79 -9.69
CA PHE A 30 18.46 44.65 -9.71
C PHE A 30 18.05 46.10 -9.49
N VAL A 31 18.88 46.88 -8.83
CA VAL A 31 18.75 48.34 -8.70
C VAL A 31 19.85 49.03 -9.49
N ILE A 32 19.48 50.08 -10.21
CA ILE A 32 20.39 50.79 -11.11
C ILE A 32 20.93 52.04 -10.43
N ASP A 33 22.24 52.22 -10.45
CA ASP A 33 22.88 53.42 -9.93
C ASP A 33 22.92 54.59 -10.92
N GLN A 34 23.44 55.74 -10.45
CA GLN A 34 23.52 56.96 -11.25
C GLN A 34 24.46 56.82 -12.46
N SER A 35 25.39 55.87 -12.44
CA SER A 35 26.28 55.54 -13.55
C SER A 35 25.66 54.58 -14.57
N GLY A 36 24.48 54.04 -14.27
CA GLY A 36 23.78 53.03 -15.08
C GLY A 36 24.17 51.59 -14.75
N THR A 37 24.94 51.35 -13.69
CA THR A 37 25.36 49.99 -13.28
C THR A 37 24.23 49.28 -12.54
N ALA A 38 24.00 48.01 -12.89
CA ALA A 38 22.97 47.17 -12.27
C ALA A 38 23.52 46.35 -11.12
N TRP A 39 22.96 46.55 -9.92
CA TRP A 39 23.35 45.86 -8.70
C TRP A 39 22.29 44.84 -8.30
N GLU A 40 22.68 43.58 -8.13
CA GLU A 40 21.74 42.51 -7.76
C GLU A 40 21.24 42.66 -6.33
N LEU A 41 19.91 42.63 -6.17
CA LEU A 41 19.26 42.80 -4.89
C LEU A 41 19.06 41.46 -4.18
N ASN A 42 20.09 41.00 -3.46
CA ASN A 42 19.97 39.89 -2.52
C ASN A 42 19.47 40.35 -1.14
N GLU A 43 19.15 39.41 -0.25
CA GLU A 43 18.56 39.72 1.07
C GLU A 43 19.45 40.63 1.94
N ALA A 44 20.76 40.38 1.94
CA ALA A 44 21.73 41.18 2.70
C ALA A 44 21.83 42.62 2.15
N MET A 45 21.98 42.76 0.83
CA MET A 45 22.00 44.06 0.17
C MET A 45 20.68 44.79 0.37
N ALA A 46 19.54 44.09 0.31
CA ALA A 46 18.24 44.70 0.50
C ALA A 46 18.13 45.36 1.89
N ALA A 47 18.44 44.63 2.95
CA ALA A 47 18.42 45.14 4.32
C ALA A 47 19.42 46.30 4.53
N GLN A 48 20.65 46.16 4.01
CA GLN A 48 21.70 47.17 4.14
C GLN A 48 21.37 48.46 3.36
N CYS A 49 20.68 48.34 2.24
CA CYS A 49 20.40 49.44 1.32
C CYS A 49 18.99 50.00 1.38
N GLY A 50 18.15 49.57 2.32
CA GLY A 50 16.82 50.15 2.52
C GLY A 50 15.78 49.67 1.50
N TYR A 51 15.90 48.41 1.10
CA TYR A 51 14.97 47.72 0.23
C TYR A 51 14.33 46.55 0.96
N THR A 52 13.09 46.27 0.61
CA THR A 52 12.35 45.12 1.12
C THR A 52 11.64 44.45 -0.05
N VAL A 53 11.74 43.13 -0.12
CA VAL A 53 11.02 42.31 -1.10
C VAL A 53 10.10 41.38 -0.33
N THR A 54 8.79 41.53 -0.50
CA THR A 54 7.78 40.67 0.12
C THR A 54 6.96 39.95 -0.95
N ARG A 55 6.42 38.78 -0.60
CA ARG A 55 5.47 38.05 -1.45
C ARG A 55 4.10 38.11 -0.76
N THR A 56 3.21 38.96 -1.26
CA THR A 56 1.96 39.32 -0.59
C THR A 56 0.76 38.47 -0.98
N THR A 57 0.77 37.76 -2.09
CA THR A 57 -0.29 36.78 -2.41
C THR A 57 0.34 35.60 -3.14
N TRP A 58 -0.47 34.57 -3.45
CA TRP A 58 -0.12 33.39 -4.25
C TRP A 58 0.88 33.66 -5.38
N ARG A 59 0.85 34.85 -6.01
CA ARG A 59 1.72 35.20 -7.15
C ARG A 59 2.15 36.68 -7.26
N SER A 60 1.85 37.58 -6.30
CA SER A 60 2.32 38.98 -6.36
C SER A 60 3.59 39.19 -5.55
N ILE A 61 4.60 39.78 -6.18
CA ILE A 61 5.81 40.24 -5.50
C ILE A 61 5.70 41.74 -5.32
N GLU A 62 6.02 42.20 -4.12
CA GLU A 62 6.08 43.60 -3.78
C GLU A 62 7.50 43.98 -3.43
N PHE A 63 7.93 45.07 -4.04
CA PHE A 63 9.22 45.69 -3.82
C PHE A 63 9.00 47.05 -3.17
N HIS A 64 9.62 47.25 -2.02
CA HIS A 64 9.62 48.52 -1.32
C HIS A 64 11.02 49.12 -1.33
N ALA A 65 11.11 50.41 -1.63
CA ALA A 65 12.35 51.18 -1.55
C ALA A 65 12.16 52.41 -0.65
N SER A 66 13.01 52.56 0.35
CA SER A 66 13.11 53.79 1.15
C SER A 66 13.59 54.96 0.28
N ALA A 67 13.12 56.18 0.58
CA ALA A 67 13.59 57.40 -0.06
C ALA A 67 15.11 57.63 0.11
N LEU A 68 15.70 57.05 1.17
CA LEU A 68 17.13 57.10 1.45
C LEU A 68 17.85 55.80 1.05
N SER A 69 17.26 54.99 0.17
CA SER A 69 17.84 53.72 -0.25
C SER A 69 19.16 53.92 -1.03
N CYS A 70 20.04 52.93 -1.04
CA CYS A 70 21.27 53.02 -1.87
C CYS A 70 20.88 53.23 -3.34
N HIS A 71 21.65 54.02 -4.08
CA HIS A 71 21.37 54.28 -5.50
C HIS A 71 20.07 55.06 -5.79
N SER A 72 19.33 55.49 -4.76
CA SER A 72 18.26 56.48 -4.95
C SER A 72 18.86 57.85 -5.30
N HIS A 73 18.17 58.58 -6.17
CA HIS A 73 18.54 59.94 -6.52
C HIS A 73 17.58 60.92 -5.86
N LEU A 74 18.08 61.69 -4.89
CA LEU A 74 17.31 62.72 -4.20
C LEU A 74 17.55 64.07 -4.85
N GLU A 75 16.47 64.72 -5.29
CA GLU A 75 16.48 66.08 -5.83
C GLU A 75 15.33 66.88 -5.21
N LYS A 76 15.67 67.92 -4.43
CA LYS A 76 14.70 68.71 -3.64
C LYS A 76 13.81 67.79 -2.80
N ASP A 77 12.49 67.78 -3.05
CA ASP A 77 11.50 66.97 -2.32
C ASP A 77 11.11 65.68 -3.06
N MET A 78 11.89 65.28 -4.07
CA MET A 78 11.64 64.06 -4.85
C MET A 78 12.80 63.08 -4.71
N PHE A 79 12.47 61.79 -4.66
CA PHE A 79 13.44 60.71 -4.77
C PHE A 79 13.08 59.83 -5.97
N THR A 80 14.09 59.41 -6.72
CA THR A 80 13.92 58.53 -7.87
C THR A 80 14.67 57.23 -7.65
N VAL A 81 14.00 56.10 -7.89
CA VAL A 81 14.59 54.77 -7.85
C VAL A 81 14.36 54.08 -9.19
N THR A 82 15.40 53.44 -9.71
CA THR A 82 15.33 52.66 -10.95
C THR A 82 15.58 51.20 -10.64
N ILE A 83 14.61 50.35 -10.98
CA ILE A 83 14.69 48.90 -10.80
C ILE A 83 14.73 48.21 -12.16
N GLN A 84 15.56 47.17 -12.27
CA GLN A 84 15.62 46.26 -13.39
C GLN A 84 15.21 44.86 -12.91
N ILE A 85 14.27 44.24 -13.61
CA ILE A 85 13.72 42.92 -13.28
C ILE A 85 14.00 41.99 -14.45
N LYS A 86 14.73 40.91 -14.20
CA LYS A 86 14.96 39.84 -15.17
C LYS A 86 14.00 38.69 -14.88
N ALA A 87 13.30 38.21 -15.91
CA ALA A 87 12.33 37.13 -15.80
C ALA A 87 12.60 36.04 -16.84
N SER A 88 12.74 34.78 -16.42
CA SER A 88 12.93 33.62 -17.30
C SER A 88 12.06 32.43 -16.89
N HIS A 89 11.69 31.57 -17.83
CA HIS A 89 11.01 30.30 -17.55
C HIS A 89 11.98 29.20 -17.05
N THR A 90 13.28 29.45 -17.11
CA THR A 90 14.31 28.52 -16.65
C THR A 90 15.04 29.08 -15.43
N PRO A 91 15.46 28.22 -14.48
CA PRO A 91 16.12 28.65 -13.24
C PRO A 91 17.52 29.25 -13.49
N ASP A 92 18.17 28.89 -14.59
CA ASP A 92 19.48 29.42 -14.99
C ASP A 92 19.42 30.83 -15.60
N MET A 93 18.23 31.43 -15.68
CA MET A 93 17.98 32.74 -16.31
C MET A 93 18.39 32.82 -17.78
N SER A 94 18.51 31.68 -18.48
CA SER A 94 18.73 31.68 -19.93
C SER A 94 17.53 32.34 -20.64
N ASN A 95 17.80 33.14 -21.68
CA ASN A 95 16.80 33.93 -22.41
C ASN A 95 15.89 34.83 -21.53
N ALA A 96 16.41 35.35 -20.41
CA ALA A 96 15.64 36.21 -19.52
C ALA A 96 15.17 37.50 -20.21
N THR A 97 13.87 37.79 -20.08
CA THR A 97 13.28 39.08 -20.44
C THR A 97 13.63 40.13 -19.39
N THR A 98 14.11 41.30 -19.83
CA THR A 98 14.50 42.39 -18.94
C THR A 98 13.45 43.49 -18.95
N HIS A 99 12.99 43.88 -17.77
CA HIS A 99 12.07 44.98 -17.56
C HIS A 99 12.74 46.07 -16.72
N LEU A 100 12.89 47.27 -17.28
CA LEU A 100 13.43 48.43 -16.58
C LEU A 100 12.31 49.38 -16.20
N LYS A 101 12.28 49.83 -14.94
CA LYS A 101 11.28 50.80 -14.47
C LYS A 101 11.89 51.80 -13.51
N SER A 102 11.71 53.08 -13.81
CA SER A 102 12.05 54.19 -12.92
C SER A 102 10.78 54.80 -12.35
N ALA A 103 10.82 55.18 -11.08
CA ALA A 103 9.74 55.86 -10.40
C ALA A 103 10.30 57.03 -9.59
N SER A 104 9.62 58.18 -9.67
CA SER A 104 9.95 59.36 -8.90
C SER A 104 8.80 59.69 -7.96
N CYS A 105 9.09 59.74 -6.66
CA CYS A 105 8.10 59.96 -5.61
C CYS A 105 8.43 61.24 -4.84
N ARG A 106 7.39 61.98 -4.46
CA ARG A 106 7.53 63.12 -3.54
C ARG A 106 7.55 62.60 -2.10
N TYR A 107 8.56 62.97 -1.34
CA TYR A 107 8.68 62.62 0.08
C TYR A 107 8.24 63.80 0.96
N GLY A 108 7.81 63.52 2.19
CA GLY A 108 7.28 64.53 3.12
C GLY A 108 8.39 65.30 3.86
N PRO A 109 8.07 66.39 4.58
CA PRO A 109 9.06 67.06 5.42
C PRO A 109 9.59 66.08 6.48
N TRP A 110 10.91 65.95 6.58
CA TRP A 110 11.53 65.04 7.53
C TRP A 110 11.37 65.52 8.97
N SER A 111 10.97 64.63 9.88
CA SER A 111 11.05 64.89 11.33
C SER A 111 12.52 64.97 11.79
N PRO A 112 12.86 65.70 12.86
CA PRO A 112 14.23 65.73 13.41
C PRO A 112 14.83 64.35 13.64
N ARG A 113 14.04 63.39 14.13
CA ARG A 113 14.40 61.97 14.23
C ARG A 113 13.32 61.10 13.62
N GLU A 114 13.71 60.17 12.76
CA GLU A 114 12.83 59.14 12.19
C GLU A 114 13.38 57.75 12.47
N LEU A 115 12.49 56.87 12.93
CA LEU A 115 12.74 55.47 13.21
C LEU A 115 11.83 54.64 12.32
N THR A 116 12.36 53.64 11.64
CA THR A 116 11.59 52.75 10.77
C THR A 116 11.90 51.30 11.09
N CYS A 117 10.88 50.53 11.39
CA CYS A 117 10.94 49.08 11.51
C CYS A 117 10.35 48.48 10.24
N ALA A 118 11.22 48.15 9.28
CA ALA A 118 10.84 47.37 8.11
C ALA A 118 10.83 45.87 8.47
N SER A 119 10.41 45.01 7.54
CA SER A 119 10.36 43.56 7.81
C SER A 119 11.75 42.92 7.92
N ASN A 120 12.74 43.42 7.17
CA ASN A 120 14.10 42.87 7.12
C ASN A 120 15.19 43.75 7.78
N TYR A 121 14.90 45.01 8.12
CA TYR A 121 15.85 45.90 8.79
C TYR A 121 15.18 46.93 9.72
N MET A 122 15.98 47.47 10.63
CA MET A 122 15.68 48.65 11.44
C MET A 122 16.47 49.84 10.91
N GLU A 123 15.87 51.02 10.86
CA GLU A 123 16.48 52.24 10.34
C GLU A 123 16.26 53.41 11.30
N VAL A 124 17.31 54.22 11.47
CA VAL A 124 17.26 55.48 12.18
C VAL A 124 17.90 56.57 11.33
N SER A 125 17.14 57.65 11.14
CA SER A 125 17.53 58.83 10.37
C SER A 125 17.42 60.06 11.25
N VAL A 126 18.54 60.73 11.50
CA VAL A 126 18.63 61.86 12.43
C VAL A 126 19.09 63.11 11.69
N ARG A 127 18.42 64.23 11.93
CA ARG A 127 18.82 65.53 11.41
C ARG A 127 20.16 65.96 12.01
N ARG A 128 21.04 66.46 11.15
CA ARG A 128 22.27 67.12 11.55
C ARG A 128 21.92 68.50 12.07
N GLU A 129 21.91 68.64 13.39
CA GLU A 129 21.90 69.95 14.03
C GLU A 129 23.32 70.29 14.44
N ILE A 130 23.85 71.37 13.85
CA ILE A 130 25.15 71.92 14.22
C ILE A 130 24.85 73.10 15.16
N PRO A 131 25.25 73.03 16.44
CA PRO A 131 25.08 74.12 17.39
C PRO A 131 25.65 75.43 16.84
N GLN A 132 24.95 76.54 17.05
CA GLN A 132 25.37 77.85 16.52
C GLN A 132 26.78 78.22 16.99
N THR A 133 27.12 77.91 18.25
CA THR A 133 28.47 78.11 18.83
C THR A 133 29.59 77.43 18.02
N ILE A 134 29.31 76.29 17.39
CA ILE A 134 30.29 75.57 16.55
C ILE A 134 30.35 76.20 15.16
N LYS A 135 29.24 76.71 14.63
CA LYS A 135 29.23 77.47 13.38
C LYS A 135 30.03 78.77 13.51
N ASP A 136 29.86 79.47 14.63
CA ASP A 136 30.56 80.72 14.92
C ASP A 136 32.07 80.44 15.12
N PHE A 137 32.43 79.39 15.87
CA PHE A 137 33.83 78.95 16.05
C PHE A 137 34.53 78.62 14.73
N VAL A 138 33.80 78.03 13.78
CA VAL A 138 34.33 77.66 12.47
C VAL A 138 34.38 78.85 11.50
N GLN A 139 33.49 79.83 11.66
CA GLN A 139 33.45 81.04 10.81
C GLN A 139 34.49 82.11 11.21
N ASP A 140 34.96 82.11 12.46
CA ASP A 140 35.96 83.07 12.97
C ASP A 140 37.42 82.72 12.56
N GLU A 141 37.65 81.71 11.72
CA GLU A 141 39.00 81.39 11.22
C GLU A 141 39.42 82.24 10.00
N PRO A 142 40.70 82.68 9.93
CA PRO A 142 41.19 83.47 8.81
C PRO A 142 41.19 82.68 7.50
N GLU A 143 40.79 83.35 6.41
CA GLU A 143 40.60 82.80 5.05
C GLU A 143 41.81 82.02 4.49
N ASP A 144 43.01 82.18 5.06
CA ASP A 144 44.27 81.54 4.62
C ASP A 144 44.29 80.00 4.74
N TRP A 145 43.55 79.40 5.67
CA TRP A 145 43.53 77.93 5.81
C TRP A 145 42.81 77.21 4.65
N THR A 146 41.93 77.92 3.92
CA THR A 146 41.18 77.34 2.79
C THR A 146 42.02 77.11 1.52
N LEU A 147 43.24 77.66 1.46
CA LEU A 147 44.18 77.52 0.33
C LEU A 147 45.25 76.44 0.55
N LEU A 148 45.49 76.00 1.79
CA LEU A 148 46.58 75.07 2.12
C LEU A 148 46.19 73.58 2.07
N PHE A 149 44.90 73.25 2.10
CA PHE A 149 44.40 71.86 2.05
C PHE A 149 43.19 71.71 1.12
N PRO A 150 43.40 71.68 -0.22
CA PRO A 150 42.31 71.44 -1.16
C PRO A 150 41.67 70.05 -1.00
N GLU A 151 42.39 69.05 -0.46
CA GLU A 151 41.83 67.72 -0.16
C GLU A 151 40.77 67.74 0.95
N ALA A 152 40.75 68.76 1.82
CA ALA A 152 39.75 68.88 2.88
C ALA A 152 38.36 69.28 2.34
N LYS A 153 38.27 69.83 1.11
CA LYS A 153 36.97 70.08 0.43
C LYS A 153 36.33 68.82 -0.14
N ALA A 154 37.09 67.73 -0.32
CA ALA A 154 36.60 66.54 -1.00
C ALA A 154 35.87 65.53 -0.08
N GLU A 155 35.94 65.70 1.24
CA GLU A 155 35.23 64.88 2.23
C GLU A 155 34.24 65.72 3.07
N GLU A 156 33.39 66.50 2.42
CA GLU A 156 32.24 67.07 3.13
C GLU A 156 31.32 65.92 3.59
N ALA A 157 30.99 65.90 4.89
CA ALA A 157 29.97 65.07 5.50
C ALA A 157 30.23 63.55 5.71
N SER A 158 31.48 63.06 5.80
CA SER A 158 31.71 61.62 6.06
C SER A 158 31.43 61.21 7.52
N VAL A 159 30.63 60.15 7.70
CA VAL A 159 30.57 59.40 8.96
C VAL A 159 31.90 58.69 9.11
N TRP A 160 32.56 58.81 10.27
CA TRP A 160 33.90 58.22 10.45
C TRP A 160 33.87 57.01 11.41
N GLN A 161 32.96 56.98 12.37
CA GLN A 161 32.87 55.90 13.36
C GLN A 161 31.45 55.72 13.92
N ILE A 162 31.08 54.46 14.19
CA ILE A 162 29.92 54.09 14.99
C ILE A 162 30.37 53.39 16.27
N VAL A 163 29.77 53.74 17.40
CA VAL A 163 30.02 53.13 18.71
C VAL A 163 28.76 52.43 19.18
N PHE A 164 28.84 51.12 19.38
CA PHE A 164 27.77 50.30 19.94
C PHE A 164 27.91 50.26 21.45
N HIS A 165 26.82 50.55 22.16
CA HIS A 165 26.75 50.56 23.62
C HIS A 165 26.15 49.24 24.10
N GLN A 166 26.98 48.22 24.29
CA GLN A 166 26.56 46.96 24.90
C GLN A 166 26.72 47.04 26.43
N PRO A 167 26.00 46.22 27.21
CA PRO A 167 26.08 46.24 28.68
C PRO A 167 27.48 45.92 29.23
N GLU A 168 28.23 45.07 28.52
CA GLU A 168 29.53 44.53 28.96
C GLU A 168 30.73 45.28 28.36
N GLU A 169 30.60 45.85 27.16
CA GLU A 169 31.69 46.56 26.47
C GLU A 169 31.15 47.62 25.47
N ARG A 170 31.94 48.67 25.20
CA ARG A 170 31.69 49.60 24.09
C ARG A 170 32.52 49.18 22.89
N ARG A 171 31.86 48.80 21.80
CA ARG A 171 32.54 48.40 20.56
C ARG A 171 32.43 49.50 19.53
N ALA A 172 33.58 49.97 19.04
CA ALA A 172 33.62 50.96 17.97
C ALA A 172 34.00 50.33 16.63
N LEU A 173 33.27 50.67 15.56
CA LEU A 173 33.59 50.26 14.18
C LEU A 173 33.77 51.50 13.30
N LEU A 174 34.79 51.47 12.43
CA LEU A 174 34.88 52.38 11.30
C LEU A 174 33.79 52.05 10.28
N VAL A 175 33.39 53.03 9.47
CA VAL A 175 32.28 52.87 8.51
C VAL A 175 32.51 51.74 7.51
N SER A 176 33.73 51.58 6.99
CA SER A 176 34.07 50.47 6.08
C SER A 176 33.89 49.09 6.72
N ASN A 177 34.29 48.96 7.99
CA ASN A 177 34.15 47.72 8.76
C ASN A 177 32.68 47.46 9.13
N ALA A 178 31.93 48.52 9.46
CA ALA A 178 30.49 48.40 9.71
C ALA A 178 29.74 48.02 8.43
N TRP A 179 30.09 48.61 7.29
CA TRP A 179 29.54 48.22 5.99
C TRP A 179 29.82 46.75 5.67
N SER A 180 31.07 46.30 5.87
CA SER A 180 31.46 44.90 5.67
C SER A 180 30.75 43.94 6.64
N ALA A 181 30.29 44.44 7.79
CA ALA A 181 29.49 43.71 8.77
C ALA A 181 27.97 43.77 8.50
N GLY A 182 27.53 44.34 7.37
CA GLY A 182 26.14 44.39 6.93
C GLY A 182 25.34 45.60 7.41
N TYR A 183 25.98 46.58 8.07
CA TYR A 183 25.32 47.84 8.46
C TYR A 183 25.25 48.81 7.28
N GLY A 184 24.08 49.43 7.08
CA GLY A 184 23.92 50.49 6.09
C GLY A 184 24.16 51.84 6.74
N LEU A 185 25.26 52.52 6.40
CA LEU A 185 25.53 53.87 6.89
C LEU A 185 25.53 54.83 5.71
N ASN A 186 24.80 55.93 5.87
CA ASN A 186 24.83 57.01 4.90
C ASN A 186 24.73 58.37 5.61
N ALA A 187 25.32 59.38 5.00
CA ALA A 187 25.24 60.75 5.45
C ALA A 187 24.91 61.64 4.26
N THR A 188 23.86 62.45 4.43
CA THR A 188 23.53 63.52 3.51
C THR A 188 23.91 64.85 4.16
N ASP A 189 23.87 65.94 3.40
CA ASP A 189 24.15 67.29 3.92
C ASP A 189 23.34 67.63 5.17
N SER A 190 22.12 67.11 5.28
CA SER A 190 21.19 67.44 6.36
C SER A 190 20.93 66.33 7.37
N ARG A 191 21.32 65.07 7.11
CA ARG A 191 20.95 63.91 7.96
C ARG A 191 22.00 62.80 8.00
N VAL A 192 22.04 62.06 9.11
CA VAL A 192 22.78 60.81 9.28
C VAL A 192 21.81 59.64 9.35
N LEU A 193 22.10 58.57 8.62
CA LEU A 193 21.29 57.37 8.48
C LEU A 193 22.08 56.14 8.93
N LEU A 194 21.44 55.30 9.74
CA LEU A 194 21.93 53.98 10.11
C LEU A 194 20.83 52.93 9.88
N ARG A 195 21.19 51.88 9.14
CA ARG A 195 20.38 50.67 8.90
C ARG A 195 21.04 49.46 9.50
N VAL A 196 20.22 48.61 10.10
CA VAL A 196 20.66 47.48 10.90
C VAL A 196 19.76 46.30 10.56
N PRO A 197 20.29 45.20 9.98
CA PRO A 197 19.49 43.99 9.84
C PRO A 197 19.18 43.41 11.22
N TYR A 198 18.01 42.81 11.39
CA TYR A 198 17.61 42.22 12.69
C TYR A 198 18.56 41.11 13.16
N THR A 199 19.32 40.51 12.24
CA THR A 199 20.32 39.45 12.48
C THR A 199 21.71 39.96 12.89
N ALA A 200 21.92 41.29 12.94
CA ALA A 200 23.22 41.85 13.28
C ALA A 200 23.65 41.53 14.72
N ALA A 201 24.92 41.19 14.92
CA ALA A 201 25.44 40.68 16.20
C ALA A 201 25.31 41.65 17.39
N GLN A 202 25.19 42.95 17.12
CA GLN A 202 25.11 43.99 18.14
C GLN A 202 23.66 44.30 18.57
N VAL A 203 22.66 43.68 17.91
CA VAL A 203 21.24 43.81 18.27
C VAL A 203 20.94 42.99 19.52
N GLN A 204 20.20 43.58 20.46
CA GLN A 204 19.79 42.95 21.71
C GLN A 204 18.28 42.78 21.75
N LEU A 205 17.82 41.68 22.32
CA LEU A 205 16.40 41.48 22.60
C LEU A 205 16.09 41.99 24.01
N VAL A 206 15.21 42.98 24.11
CA VAL A 206 14.81 43.61 25.37
C VAL A 206 13.30 43.50 25.52
N LYS A 207 12.83 43.01 26.66
CA LYS A 207 11.40 42.91 26.96
C LYS A 207 10.91 44.11 27.76
N ASP A 208 9.87 44.77 27.30
CA ASP A 208 9.17 45.85 28.01
C ASP A 208 7.66 45.66 27.92
N GLN A 209 6.96 45.78 29.05
CA GLN A 209 5.49 45.62 29.14
C GLN A 209 4.93 44.34 28.47
N GLY A 210 5.71 43.26 28.46
CA GLY A 210 5.31 42.00 27.84
C GLY A 210 5.69 41.85 26.36
N VAL A 211 6.14 42.92 25.70
CA VAL A 211 6.58 42.94 24.30
C VAL A 211 8.10 42.92 24.22
N THR A 212 8.63 42.06 23.35
CA THR A 212 10.05 41.93 23.04
C THR A 212 10.42 42.83 21.88
N PHE A 213 11.49 43.61 22.06
CA PHE A 213 12.05 44.53 21.07
C PHE A 213 13.44 44.08 20.65
N SER A 214 13.73 44.16 19.35
CA SER A 214 15.08 44.20 18.82
C SER A 214 15.61 45.62 18.97
N VAL A 215 16.70 45.77 19.70
CA VAL A 215 17.24 47.06 20.12
C VAL A 215 18.69 47.16 19.69
N LEU A 216 19.04 48.26 19.04
CA LEU A 216 20.42 48.68 18.86
C LEU A 216 20.65 49.99 19.61
N ARG A 217 21.53 49.97 20.63
CA ARG A 217 22.01 51.19 21.29
C ARG A 217 23.32 51.61 20.64
N SER A 218 23.33 52.73 19.92
CA SER A 218 24.53 53.18 19.22
C SER A 218 24.64 54.70 19.19
N SER A 219 25.87 55.20 19.07
CA SER A 219 26.16 56.58 18.74
C SER A 219 26.98 56.65 17.46
N THR A 220 26.57 57.49 16.54
CA THR A 220 27.25 57.69 15.26
C THR A 220 27.98 59.02 15.28
N PHE A 221 29.25 59.01 14.91
CA PHE A 221 30.10 60.19 14.86
C PHE A 221 30.30 60.62 13.41
N TYR A 222 30.02 61.90 13.14
CA TYR A 222 30.21 62.49 11.82
C TYR A 222 31.12 63.71 11.91
N LYS A 223 31.86 63.95 10.83
CA LYS A 223 32.78 65.08 10.73
C LYS A 223 32.08 66.29 10.11
N TYR A 224 32.23 67.44 10.74
CA TYR A 224 31.84 68.74 10.21
C TYR A 224 33.08 69.64 10.19
N GLN A 225 33.67 69.79 9.00
CA GLN A 225 35.00 70.37 8.81
C GLN A 225 36.05 69.71 9.72
N TRP A 226 36.57 70.39 10.74
CA TRP A 226 37.56 69.86 11.68
C TRP A 226 36.93 69.29 12.97
N VAL A 227 35.63 69.47 13.16
CA VAL A 227 34.92 69.10 14.39
C VAL A 227 34.21 67.76 14.23
N ILE A 228 34.29 66.91 15.25
CA ILE A 228 33.56 65.65 15.31
C ILE A 228 32.32 65.83 16.18
N LEU A 229 31.15 65.53 15.61
CA LEU A 229 29.86 65.59 16.28
C LEU A 229 29.32 64.18 16.51
N MET A 230 28.73 63.96 17.70
CA MET A 230 28.14 62.70 18.11
C MET A 230 26.62 62.79 18.02
N LEU A 231 25.98 61.80 17.38
CA LEU A 231 24.53 61.64 17.34
C LEU A 231 24.13 60.33 18.01
N ASP A 232 23.03 60.36 18.76
CA ASP A 232 22.40 59.14 19.23
C ASP A 232 21.58 58.52 18.10
N THR A 233 22.01 57.33 17.68
CA THR A 233 21.43 56.52 16.62
C THR A 233 20.87 55.23 17.18
N ALA A 234 20.29 55.27 18.39
CA ALA A 234 19.55 54.16 18.94
C ALA A 234 18.24 53.92 18.16
N VAL A 235 17.92 52.64 17.92
CA VAL A 235 16.68 52.18 17.28
C VAL A 235 16.14 50.95 18.01
N ALA A 236 14.83 50.82 18.10
CA ALA A 236 14.17 49.70 18.75
C ALA A 236 12.86 49.36 18.03
N CYS A 237 12.68 48.09 17.68
CA CYS A 237 11.57 47.61 16.87
C CYS A 237 10.92 46.37 17.50
N PRO A 238 9.58 46.29 17.58
CA PRO A 238 8.89 45.18 18.22
C PRO A 238 8.97 43.90 17.37
N VAL A 239 9.40 42.81 18.01
CA VAL A 239 9.52 41.48 17.39
C VAL A 239 8.27 40.63 17.64
N ASP A 240 7.61 40.80 18.78
CA ASP A 240 6.34 40.18 19.12
C ASP A 240 5.28 41.26 19.47
N GLY A 241 4.35 40.97 20.39
CA GLY A 241 3.27 41.88 20.77
C GLY A 241 1.95 41.62 20.04
N VAL A 242 1.79 40.43 19.47
CA VAL A 242 0.55 39.98 18.85
C VAL A 242 -0.06 38.87 19.68
N ASP A 243 -1.33 39.01 20.02
CA ASP A 243 -2.13 38.00 20.70
C ASP A 243 -3.36 37.61 19.85
N TYR A 244 -3.80 36.36 20.00
CA TYR A 244 -4.89 35.77 19.22
C TYR A 244 -5.99 35.29 20.17
N THR A 245 -7.05 36.07 20.28
CA THR A 245 -8.19 35.74 21.15
C THR A 245 -9.50 35.90 20.40
N ASN A 246 -10.40 34.90 20.51
CA ASN A 246 -11.74 34.93 19.92
C ASN A 246 -11.77 35.39 18.44
N LYS A 247 -10.95 34.77 17.58
CA LYS A 247 -10.80 35.12 16.15
C LYS A 247 -10.45 36.60 15.90
N THR A 248 -9.76 37.23 16.84
CA THR A 248 -9.29 38.62 16.76
C THR A 248 -7.80 38.66 17.02
N ILE A 249 -7.08 39.34 16.12
CA ILE A 249 -5.67 39.71 16.26
C ILE A 249 -5.62 40.98 17.11
N THR A 250 -4.89 40.94 18.21
CA THR A 250 -4.60 42.12 19.04
C THR A 250 -3.11 42.42 18.95
N TRP A 251 -2.76 43.51 18.27
CA TRP A 251 -1.39 43.98 18.13
C TRP A 251 -1.15 45.17 19.06
N THR A 252 -0.23 45.04 20.00
CA THR A 252 0.04 46.03 21.04
C THR A 252 1.47 46.54 20.93
N VAL A 253 1.63 47.86 20.86
CA VAL A 253 2.93 48.54 20.80
C VAL A 253 3.06 49.53 21.97
N PRO A 254 3.97 49.27 22.94
CA PRO A 254 4.31 50.23 23.98
C PRO A 254 4.79 51.58 23.42
N LYS A 255 4.30 52.70 23.97
CA LYS A 255 4.68 54.06 23.56
C LYS A 255 6.07 54.47 24.06
N TYR A 256 6.40 54.04 25.27
CA TYR A 256 7.63 54.40 25.95
C TYR A 256 8.60 53.24 25.86
N ILE A 257 9.54 53.31 24.92
CA ILE A 257 10.52 52.25 24.69
C ILE A 257 11.81 52.66 25.42
N PRO A 258 12.13 52.06 26.60
CA PRO A 258 13.19 52.54 27.48
C PRO A 258 14.57 52.77 26.82
N PRO A 259 15.01 51.92 25.85
CA PRO A 259 16.25 52.15 25.11
C PRO A 259 16.30 53.41 24.25
N LEU A 260 15.15 53.94 23.82
CA LEU A 260 15.03 55.14 22.99
C LEU A 260 14.86 56.43 23.82
N SER A 261 14.49 56.29 25.09
CA SER A 261 14.07 57.35 26.01
C SER A 261 15.03 57.55 27.20
N ALA A 262 16.25 57.01 27.14
CA ALA A 262 17.19 57.07 28.27
C ALA A 262 17.57 58.52 28.61
N GLY A 263 16.91 59.09 29.64
CA GLY A 263 17.13 60.44 30.16
C GLY A 263 15.97 61.43 29.96
N ASP A 264 14.92 61.06 29.23
CA ASP A 264 13.78 61.94 28.95
C ASP A 264 12.65 61.75 29.97
N SER A 265 12.17 62.84 30.58
CA SER A 265 11.15 62.85 31.63
C SER A 265 9.76 63.29 31.16
N SER A 266 9.63 63.83 29.93
CA SER A 266 8.37 64.30 29.37
C SER A 266 8.22 63.92 27.90
N PHE A 267 7.15 63.21 27.60
CA PHE A 267 6.74 62.82 26.27
C PHE A 267 5.33 63.34 26.01
N LYS A 268 5.10 63.89 24.82
CA LYS A 268 3.77 64.34 24.40
C LYS A 268 3.42 63.72 23.07
N ASP A 269 2.35 62.93 23.04
CA ASP A 269 1.84 62.35 21.80
C ASP A 269 1.36 63.45 20.84
N VAL A 270 1.82 63.37 19.59
CA VAL A 270 1.44 64.29 18.52
C VAL A 270 0.48 63.62 17.55
N LEU A 271 0.84 62.42 17.08
CA LEU A 271 0.10 61.71 16.04
C LEU A 271 0.19 60.21 16.24
N VAL A 272 -0.94 59.52 16.06
CA VAL A 272 -1.02 58.06 15.98
C VAL A 272 -1.91 57.71 14.80
N GLU A 273 -1.32 57.11 13.77
CA GLU A 273 -2.02 56.66 12.57
C GLU A 273 -1.68 55.20 12.31
N ALA A 274 -2.65 54.45 11.81
CA ALA A 274 -2.46 53.05 11.49
C ALA A 274 -3.11 52.71 10.15
N GLY A 275 -2.71 51.58 9.60
CA GLY A 275 -3.40 51.00 8.46
C GLY A 275 -2.76 49.71 8.00
N VAL A 276 -2.95 49.41 6.71
CA VAL A 276 -2.59 48.12 6.10
C VAL A 276 -1.85 48.36 4.81
N ASP A 277 -0.83 47.54 4.52
CA ASP A 277 0.03 47.64 3.33
C ASP A 277 0.58 49.06 3.10
N LEU A 278 1.04 49.71 4.17
CA LEU A 278 1.58 51.08 4.17
C LEU A 278 0.57 52.19 3.77
N ARG A 279 -0.72 51.87 3.67
CA ARG A 279 -1.79 52.84 3.36
C ARG A 279 -2.59 53.23 4.61
N LYS A 280 -2.45 54.49 5.01
CA LYS A 280 -3.20 55.10 6.13
C LYS A 280 -4.69 54.92 5.94
N LEU A 281 -5.34 54.33 6.94
CA LEU A 281 -6.78 54.14 6.95
C LEU A 281 -7.44 55.29 7.69
N SER A 282 -8.47 55.86 7.10
CA SER A 282 -9.35 56.80 7.79
C SER A 282 -10.19 56.10 8.86
N ALA A 283 -10.69 56.86 9.84
CA ALA A 283 -11.59 56.32 10.86
C ALA A 283 -12.84 55.65 10.26
N LYS A 284 -13.33 56.15 9.11
CA LYS A 284 -14.47 55.56 8.38
C LYS A 284 -14.13 54.20 7.77
N GLU A 285 -12.96 54.07 7.15
CA GLU A 285 -12.48 52.81 6.58
C GLU A 285 -12.23 51.77 7.68
N MET A 286 -11.54 52.17 8.76
CA MET A 286 -11.34 51.30 9.93
C MET A 286 -12.67 50.79 10.48
N ALA A 287 -13.68 51.66 10.66
CA ALA A 287 -15.00 51.26 11.11
C ALA A 287 -15.70 50.28 10.15
N SER A 288 -15.61 50.53 8.84
CA SER A 288 -16.19 49.63 7.82
C SER A 288 -15.55 48.23 7.81
N ARG A 289 -14.24 48.16 8.11
CA ARG A 289 -13.46 46.92 8.22
C ARG A 289 -13.48 46.30 9.61
N LYS A 290 -14.19 46.93 10.56
CA LYS A 290 -14.27 46.55 11.98
C LYS A 290 -12.91 46.56 12.69
N TYR A 291 -11.99 47.41 12.25
CA TYR A 291 -10.72 47.65 12.93
C TYR A 291 -10.91 48.62 14.08
N VAL A 292 -10.27 48.33 15.20
CA VAL A 292 -10.31 49.18 16.39
C VAL A 292 -8.89 49.60 16.73
N LEU A 293 -8.62 50.89 16.62
CA LEU A 293 -7.37 51.52 17.07
C LEU A 293 -7.59 52.18 18.43
N LEU A 294 -6.86 51.73 19.45
CA LEU A 294 -6.91 52.25 20.81
C LEU A 294 -5.58 52.93 21.12
N ASN A 295 -5.65 54.24 21.42
CA ASN A 295 -4.49 55.03 21.81
C ASN A 295 -4.49 55.22 23.34
N GLU A 296 -4.02 54.22 24.09
CA GLU A 296 -4.05 54.21 25.55
C GLU A 296 -2.86 54.98 26.15
N LEU A 297 -2.84 55.20 27.46
CA LEU A 297 -1.79 56.02 28.11
C LEU A 297 -0.36 55.44 27.93
N LYS A 298 -0.20 54.11 27.90
CA LYS A 298 1.13 53.45 27.86
C LYS A 298 1.40 52.69 26.57
N ALA A 299 0.38 52.37 25.79
CA ALA A 299 0.49 51.55 24.60
C ALA A 299 -0.53 51.97 23.53
N ILE A 300 -0.22 51.61 22.29
CA ILE A 300 -1.12 51.71 21.15
C ILE A 300 -1.53 50.29 20.78
N THR A 301 -2.82 50.02 20.76
CA THR A 301 -3.37 48.68 20.53
C THR A 301 -4.27 48.71 19.30
N MET A 302 -4.02 47.82 18.34
CA MET A 302 -4.86 47.63 17.18
C MET A 302 -5.51 46.24 17.22
N LYS A 303 -6.85 46.21 17.12
CA LYS A 303 -7.64 44.97 17.08
C LYS A 303 -8.23 44.76 15.71
N ILE A 304 -8.00 43.58 15.15
CA ILE A 304 -8.37 43.20 13.78
C ILE A 304 -9.05 41.84 13.80
N PRO A 305 -10.29 41.71 13.31
CA PRO A 305 -10.90 40.40 13.11
C PRO A 305 -10.11 39.58 12.09
N ILE A 306 -9.90 38.29 12.36
CA ILE A 306 -9.30 37.37 11.39
C ILE A 306 -10.24 37.24 10.18
N GLY A 307 -9.68 37.35 8.96
CA GLY A 307 -10.46 37.35 7.71
C GLY A 307 -11.01 38.72 7.30
N ALA A 308 -10.60 39.79 7.97
CA ALA A 308 -11.00 41.14 7.59
C ALA A 308 -10.29 41.67 6.32
N GLU A 309 -10.81 42.76 5.77
CA GLU A 309 -10.30 43.31 4.51
C GLU A 309 -8.90 43.93 4.66
N GLY A 310 -7.97 43.50 3.82
CA GLY A 310 -6.57 43.95 3.84
C GLY A 310 -5.60 42.86 4.27
N GLY A 311 -6.09 41.72 4.77
CA GLY A 311 -5.33 40.49 4.82
C GLY A 311 -5.88 39.44 3.87
N TYR A 312 -5.23 38.28 3.85
CA TYR A 312 -5.56 37.16 2.96
C TYR A 312 -5.29 35.83 3.66
N TYR A 313 -5.99 34.78 3.22
CA TYR A 313 -5.73 33.42 3.70
C TYR A 313 -4.68 32.75 2.81
N MET A 314 -3.79 31.98 3.45
CA MET A 314 -2.85 31.07 2.83
C MET A 314 -3.10 29.66 3.34
N THR A 315 -2.97 28.69 2.45
CA THR A 315 -2.98 27.28 2.76
C THR A 315 -1.65 26.92 3.44
N SER A 316 -1.72 26.10 4.48
CA SER A 316 -0.55 25.61 5.20
C SER A 316 -0.76 24.14 5.57
N VAL A 317 0.34 23.41 5.76
CA VAL A 317 0.33 22.02 6.19
C VAL A 317 1.03 21.91 7.52
N SER A 318 0.38 21.31 8.51
CA SER A 318 0.98 21.03 9.82
C SER A 318 0.75 19.57 10.16
N ASN A 319 1.82 18.82 10.44
CA ASN A 319 1.77 17.38 10.72
C ASN A 319 0.98 16.56 9.67
N GLY A 320 1.07 16.95 8.39
CA GLY A 320 0.36 16.29 7.28
C GLY A 320 -1.13 16.61 7.18
N GLN A 321 -1.67 17.47 8.04
CA GLN A 321 -3.05 17.97 7.95
C GLN A 321 -3.09 19.31 7.22
N LEU A 322 -4.12 19.46 6.39
CA LEU A 322 -4.42 20.71 5.69
C LEU A 322 -5.01 21.72 6.66
N GLY A 323 -4.56 22.96 6.57
CA GLY A 323 -5.17 24.08 7.28
C GLY A 323 -4.92 25.38 6.55
N VAL A 324 -5.33 26.46 7.20
CA VAL A 324 -5.17 27.81 6.70
C VAL A 324 -4.57 28.70 7.78
N LYS A 325 -3.84 29.72 7.32
CA LYS A 325 -3.37 30.83 8.13
C LYS A 325 -3.85 32.12 7.47
N TYR A 326 -4.11 33.12 8.27
CA TYR A 326 -4.46 34.45 7.79
C TYR A 326 -3.27 35.37 7.99
N THR A 327 -2.90 36.10 6.95
CA THR A 327 -1.77 37.03 6.95
C THR A 327 -2.27 38.44 6.67
N ILE A 328 -1.76 39.40 7.44
CA ILE A 328 -2.04 40.83 7.24
C ILE A 328 -0.80 41.67 7.54
N ASN A 329 -0.50 42.63 6.65
CA ASN A 329 0.61 43.56 6.82
C ASN A 329 0.12 44.87 7.43
N LEU A 330 0.28 45.00 8.73
CA LEU A 330 -0.08 46.22 9.45
C LEU A 330 1.05 47.23 9.40
N PHE A 331 0.68 48.50 9.45
CA PHE A 331 1.64 49.53 9.79
C PHE A 331 1.07 50.51 10.82
N LEU A 332 1.97 51.06 11.62
CA LEU A 332 1.71 52.05 12.65
C LEU A 332 2.70 53.20 12.51
N GLU A 333 2.20 54.43 12.50
CA GLU A 333 2.99 55.65 12.60
C GLU A 333 2.67 56.35 13.92
N HIS A 334 3.68 56.49 14.79
CA HIS A 334 3.59 57.18 16.07
C HIS A 334 4.57 58.34 16.09
N GLN A 335 4.08 59.55 16.37
CA GLN A 335 4.90 60.75 16.53
C GLN A 335 4.74 61.31 17.94
N TRP A 336 5.85 61.67 18.57
CA TRP A 336 5.88 62.29 19.89
C TRP A 336 6.92 63.40 19.98
N GLU A 337 6.67 64.35 20.86
CA GLU A 337 7.66 65.36 21.28
C GLU A 337 8.43 64.85 22.51
N ASP A 338 9.74 65.03 22.50
CA ASP A 338 10.65 64.75 23.61
C ASP A 338 11.66 65.89 23.76
N ASN A 339 12.31 65.98 24.92
CA ASN A 339 13.21 67.09 25.25
C ASN A 339 14.52 67.07 24.44
N LYS A 340 14.87 65.93 23.85
CA LYS A 340 16.14 65.71 23.15
C LYS A 340 16.06 66.04 21.67
N TRP A 341 15.01 65.60 20.99
CA TRP A 341 14.85 65.65 19.53
C TRP A 341 13.73 66.59 19.07
N ARG A 342 12.94 67.14 20.00
CA ARG A 342 11.73 67.95 19.77
C ARG A 342 10.58 67.19 19.12
N LEU A 343 10.84 66.38 18.09
CA LEU A 343 9.87 65.53 17.43
C LEU A 343 10.56 64.26 16.90
N THR A 344 10.06 63.10 17.34
CA THR A 344 10.46 61.79 16.85
C THR A 344 9.27 61.14 16.13
N LYS A 345 9.51 60.63 14.92
CA LYS A 345 8.55 59.82 14.15
C LYS A 345 9.00 58.36 14.15
N HIS A 346 8.12 57.45 14.55
CA HIS A 346 8.38 56.02 14.56
C HIS A 346 7.37 55.30 13.68
N THR A 347 7.86 54.64 12.64
CA THR A 347 7.06 53.88 11.68
C THR A 347 7.35 52.40 11.87
N ILE A 348 6.34 51.61 12.21
CA ILE A 348 6.48 50.17 12.44
C ILE A 348 5.64 49.43 11.40
N ILE A 349 6.30 48.58 10.63
CA ILE A 349 5.67 47.73 9.62
C ILE A 349 5.73 46.30 10.17
N LYS A 350 4.57 45.68 10.36
CA LYS A 350 4.45 44.37 10.98
C LYS A 350 3.60 43.45 10.12
N GLU A 351 4.23 42.44 9.54
CA GLU A 351 3.54 41.29 9.00
C GLU A 351 3.07 40.39 10.16
N ILE A 352 1.79 40.08 10.17
CA ILE A 352 1.17 39.21 11.18
C ILE A 352 0.59 38.00 10.48
N GLU A 353 1.05 36.82 10.88
CA GLU A 353 0.54 35.52 10.45
C GLU A 353 -0.13 34.83 11.65
N THR A 354 -1.41 34.44 11.50
CA THR A 354 -2.14 33.75 12.56
C THR A 354 -1.63 32.31 12.77
N PRO A 355 -1.89 31.72 13.95
CA PRO A 355 -1.69 30.30 14.15
C PRO A 355 -2.47 29.45 13.14
N PHE A 356 -2.01 28.22 12.94
CA PHE A 356 -2.63 27.23 12.06
C PHE A 356 -4.05 26.88 12.52
N GLU A 357 -5.04 27.07 11.64
CA GLU A 357 -6.42 26.59 11.82
C GLU A 357 -6.66 25.42 10.85
N GLN A 358 -6.97 24.24 11.38
CA GLN A 358 -7.22 23.05 10.57
C GLN A 358 -8.44 23.26 9.65
N ALA A 359 -8.33 22.81 8.40
CA ALA A 359 -9.38 22.95 7.40
C ALA A 359 -9.88 21.58 6.94
N ASP A 360 -11.20 21.42 6.89
CA ASP A 360 -11.83 20.20 6.37
C ASP A 360 -12.01 20.26 4.85
N VAL A 361 -11.70 19.16 4.18
CA VAL A 361 -11.87 19.04 2.72
C VAL A 361 -13.23 18.42 2.43
N ALA A 362 -14.13 19.18 1.83
CA ALA A 362 -15.42 18.67 1.38
C ALA A 362 -15.25 17.72 0.18
N ILE A 363 -15.79 16.51 0.27
CA ILE A 363 -15.82 15.55 -0.84
C ILE A 363 -17.28 15.20 -1.11
N THR A 364 -17.72 15.38 -2.35
CA THR A 364 -19.08 15.05 -2.77
C THR A 364 -19.04 14.14 -3.99
N ASN A 365 -19.79 13.04 -3.94
CA ASN A 365 -19.91 12.10 -5.05
C ASN A 365 -21.31 12.14 -5.65
N ASN A 366 -21.37 12.14 -6.98
CA ASN A 366 -22.60 12.09 -7.75
C ASN A 366 -22.47 11.00 -8.83
N LEU A 367 -23.52 10.19 -8.97
CA LEU A 367 -23.55 9.09 -9.93
C LEU A 367 -24.49 9.44 -11.09
N ASN A 368 -23.95 9.47 -12.30
CA ASN A 368 -24.76 9.60 -13.51
C ASN A 368 -24.98 8.21 -14.13
N LEU A 369 -26.13 7.60 -13.83
CA LEU A 369 -26.50 6.28 -14.32
C LEU A 369 -26.70 6.23 -15.85
N SER A 370 -27.17 7.32 -16.46
CA SER A 370 -27.44 7.36 -17.91
C SER A 370 -26.16 7.31 -18.74
N MET A 371 -25.11 7.98 -18.25
CA MET A 371 -23.78 7.99 -18.89
C MET A 371 -22.83 6.94 -18.30
N ARG A 372 -23.24 6.22 -17.24
CA ARG A 372 -22.42 5.29 -16.44
C ARG A 372 -21.10 5.92 -15.96
N LEU A 373 -21.18 7.17 -15.50
CA LEU A 373 -20.05 7.94 -14.97
C LEU A 373 -20.24 8.20 -13.47
N MET A 374 -19.13 8.17 -12.74
CA MET A 374 -19.04 8.59 -11.35
C MET A 374 -18.26 9.90 -11.28
N ASN A 375 -18.91 10.94 -10.75
CA ASN A 375 -18.34 12.28 -10.63
C ASN A 375 -18.05 12.56 -9.16
N VAL A 376 -16.80 12.87 -8.83
CA VAL A 376 -16.39 13.22 -7.47
C VAL A 376 -15.80 14.61 -7.44
N THR A 377 -16.41 15.51 -6.68
CA THR A 377 -15.91 16.87 -6.48
C THR A 377 -15.16 16.94 -5.15
N VAL A 378 -13.94 17.45 -5.20
CA VAL A 378 -13.01 17.53 -4.06
C VAL A 378 -12.64 18.98 -3.77
N GLY A 379 -12.88 19.35 -2.52
CA GLY A 379 -12.54 20.63 -1.88
C GLY A 379 -13.54 21.76 -2.09
N THR A 380 -13.22 22.88 -1.46
CA THR A 380 -13.01 24.16 -2.15
C THR A 380 -11.66 24.69 -1.65
N PHE A 381 -10.61 24.55 -2.45
CA PHE A 381 -9.26 24.97 -2.09
C PHE A 381 -9.07 26.45 -2.40
N LEU A 382 -8.22 27.11 -1.61
CA LEU A 382 -7.78 28.46 -1.91
C LEU A 382 -7.04 28.51 -3.27
N PRO A 383 -6.88 29.71 -3.88
CA PRO A 383 -6.18 29.84 -5.17
C PRO A 383 -4.79 29.24 -5.15
N ASP A 384 -4.24 29.08 -3.94
CA ASP A 384 -2.92 28.62 -3.63
C ASP A 384 -2.71 27.10 -3.53
N VAL A 385 -3.56 26.33 -4.20
CA VAL A 385 -3.44 24.87 -4.23
C VAL A 385 -3.60 24.38 -5.66
N GLU A 386 -2.62 23.59 -6.12
CA GLU A 386 -2.70 22.92 -7.43
C GLU A 386 -2.60 21.40 -7.29
N LEU A 387 -3.43 20.69 -8.05
CA LEU A 387 -3.38 19.23 -8.13
C LEU A 387 -2.23 18.80 -9.04
N VAL A 388 -1.33 17.94 -8.54
CA VAL A 388 -0.14 17.51 -9.29
C VAL A 388 -0.21 16.07 -9.78
N ASN A 389 -0.70 15.16 -8.93
CA ASN A 389 -0.79 13.75 -9.27
C ASN A 389 -1.96 13.07 -8.54
N LEU A 390 -2.30 11.88 -9.02
CA LEU A 390 -3.28 10.97 -8.46
C LEU A 390 -2.65 9.61 -8.25
N THR A 391 -2.91 8.99 -7.11
CA THR A 391 -2.53 7.61 -6.86
C THR A 391 -3.71 6.70 -7.18
N ILE A 392 -3.60 5.96 -8.29
CA ILE A 392 -4.60 5.01 -8.79
C ILE A 392 -4.01 3.62 -8.61
N GLU A 393 -4.71 2.74 -7.86
CA GLU A 393 -4.25 1.37 -7.57
C GLU A 393 -2.82 1.26 -6.98
N GLY A 394 -2.36 2.31 -6.29
CA GLY A 394 -1.02 2.36 -5.69
C GLY A 394 0.06 2.94 -6.59
N VAL A 395 -0.25 3.30 -7.85
CA VAL A 395 0.67 3.97 -8.77
C VAL A 395 0.35 5.46 -8.86
N ALA A 396 1.37 6.31 -8.67
CA ALA A 396 1.23 7.75 -8.82
C ALA A 396 1.29 8.12 -10.32
N VAL A 397 0.25 8.80 -10.79
CA VAL A 397 0.05 9.21 -12.18
C VAL A 397 -0.12 10.74 -12.23
N ALA A 398 0.58 11.40 -13.15
CA ALA A 398 0.43 12.85 -13.33
C ALA A 398 -0.98 13.20 -13.85
N VAL A 399 -1.49 14.40 -13.53
CA VAL A 399 -2.82 14.85 -13.99
C VAL A 399 -2.98 14.75 -15.52
N SER A 400 -1.92 15.02 -16.28
CA SER A 400 -1.92 14.90 -17.75
C SER A 400 -2.02 13.46 -18.26
N GLU A 401 -1.52 12.49 -17.49
CA GLU A 401 -1.50 11.07 -17.85
C GLU A 401 -2.76 10.34 -17.36
N ALA A 402 -3.47 10.89 -16.37
CA ALA A 402 -4.67 10.31 -15.78
C ALA A 402 -5.78 10.02 -16.82
N VAL A 403 -5.83 10.81 -17.91
CA VAL A 403 -6.78 10.60 -19.02
C VAL A 403 -6.56 9.24 -19.71
N GLN A 404 -5.32 8.76 -19.81
CA GLN A 404 -5.01 7.45 -20.38
C GLN A 404 -5.55 6.30 -19.51
N HIS A 405 -5.73 6.56 -18.21
CA HIS A 405 -6.32 5.63 -17.25
C HIS A 405 -7.84 5.78 -17.11
N GLY A 406 -8.48 6.61 -17.95
CA GLY A 406 -9.93 6.83 -17.94
C GLY A 406 -10.42 7.86 -16.91
N TYR A 407 -9.52 8.66 -16.33
CA TYR A 407 -9.85 9.73 -15.39
C TYR A 407 -9.87 11.06 -16.11
N LEU A 408 -11.04 11.69 -16.18
CA LEU A 408 -11.19 13.05 -16.69
C LEU A 408 -11.26 14.02 -15.51
N ILE A 409 -10.38 15.02 -15.49
CA ILE A 409 -10.27 15.94 -14.35
C ILE A 409 -10.57 17.35 -14.83
N HIS A 410 -11.54 17.98 -14.18
CA HIS A 410 -11.94 19.35 -14.43
C HIS A 410 -11.69 20.21 -13.20
N ARG A 411 -11.29 21.45 -13.44
CA ARG A 411 -11.12 22.47 -12.40
C ARG A 411 -12.26 23.46 -12.49
N THR A 412 -13.02 23.56 -11.41
CA THR A 412 -14.10 24.55 -11.26
C THR A 412 -13.57 25.73 -10.46
N ARG A 413 -13.68 26.94 -11.01
CA ARG A 413 -13.29 28.18 -10.33
C ARG A 413 -14.54 28.92 -9.85
N TYR A 414 -14.55 29.31 -8.59
CA TYR A 414 -15.64 30.08 -7.98
C TYR A 414 -15.36 31.58 -8.05
N ALA A 415 -16.40 32.40 -7.84
CA ALA A 415 -16.30 33.87 -7.90
C ALA A 415 -15.32 34.48 -6.87
N ASN A 416 -15.11 33.79 -5.74
CA ASN A 416 -14.14 34.17 -4.71
C ASN A 416 -12.69 33.71 -5.05
N GLY A 417 -12.44 33.18 -6.24
CA GLY A 417 -11.14 32.68 -6.68
C GLY A 417 -10.80 31.27 -6.19
N SER A 418 -11.60 30.69 -5.28
CA SER A 418 -11.38 29.31 -4.81
C SER A 418 -11.61 28.31 -5.95
N LYS A 419 -11.01 27.13 -5.81
CA LYS A 419 -10.98 26.08 -6.83
C LYS A 419 -11.49 24.77 -6.26
N ALA A 420 -12.29 24.03 -7.01
CA ALA A 420 -12.59 22.63 -6.74
C ALA A 420 -12.17 21.77 -7.92
N TYR A 421 -11.86 20.51 -7.65
CA TYR A 421 -11.48 19.54 -8.67
C TYR A 421 -12.58 18.50 -8.80
N VAL A 422 -13.10 18.34 -10.01
CA VAL A 422 -14.11 17.33 -10.35
C VAL A 422 -13.40 16.21 -11.10
N ILE A 423 -13.56 14.99 -10.62
CA ILE A 423 -12.99 13.77 -11.17
C ILE A 423 -14.12 12.95 -11.72
N GLU A 424 -14.12 12.71 -13.04
CA GLU A 424 -15.09 11.86 -13.71
C GLU A 424 -14.43 10.53 -14.09
N VAL A 425 -15.05 9.43 -13.68
CA VAL A 425 -14.54 8.08 -13.90
C VAL A 425 -15.67 7.18 -14.42
N PRO A 426 -15.49 6.46 -15.54
CA PRO A 426 -16.45 5.46 -15.99
C PRO A 426 -16.59 4.30 -15.00
N LEU A 427 -17.83 3.82 -14.79
CA LEU A 427 -18.09 2.67 -13.91
C LEU A 427 -17.46 1.36 -14.40
N ASP A 428 -17.10 1.30 -15.68
CA ASP A 428 -16.42 0.16 -16.29
C ASP A 428 -14.89 0.25 -16.22
N ALA A 429 -14.34 1.34 -15.66
CA ALA A 429 -12.91 1.46 -15.44
C ALA A 429 -12.40 0.38 -14.46
N PRO A 430 -11.23 -0.23 -14.72
CA PRO A 430 -10.69 -1.31 -13.88
C PRO A 430 -10.44 -0.89 -12.43
N SER A 431 -10.12 0.39 -12.20
CA SER A 431 -9.90 0.95 -10.88
C SER A 431 -11.15 1.08 -10.00
N ILE A 432 -12.35 0.91 -10.57
CA ILE A 432 -13.61 0.91 -9.80
C ILE A 432 -13.85 -0.49 -9.27
N LYS A 433 -13.79 -0.65 -7.94
CA LYS A 433 -14.11 -1.92 -7.30
C LYS A 433 -15.62 -2.14 -7.32
N LYS A 434 -16.04 -3.34 -7.72
CA LYS A 434 -17.44 -3.72 -7.85
C LYS A 434 -17.74 -4.87 -6.91
N GLU A 435 -18.64 -4.67 -5.97
CA GLU A 435 -18.99 -5.67 -4.95
C GLU A 435 -20.49 -5.95 -4.97
N TYR A 436 -20.87 -7.21 -4.81
CA TYR A 436 -22.27 -7.60 -4.67
C TYR A 436 -22.75 -7.34 -3.24
N MET A 437 -23.86 -6.61 -3.11
CA MET A 437 -24.47 -6.30 -1.81
C MET A 437 -25.62 -7.26 -1.51
N ARG A 438 -26.78 -7.03 -2.14
CA ARG A 438 -28.00 -7.82 -1.96
C ARG A 438 -28.93 -7.64 -3.14
N GLU A 439 -29.75 -8.65 -3.41
CA GLU A 439 -30.78 -8.61 -4.46
C GLU A 439 -30.23 -8.20 -5.84
N ASP A 440 -30.64 -7.03 -6.34
CA ASP A 440 -30.24 -6.42 -7.60
C ASP A 440 -29.14 -5.35 -7.44
N LEU A 441 -28.57 -5.18 -6.23
CA LEU A 441 -27.64 -4.09 -5.91
C LEU A 441 -26.17 -4.49 -5.97
N ARG A 442 -25.37 -3.67 -6.66
CA ARG A 442 -23.91 -3.67 -6.64
C ARG A 442 -23.37 -2.37 -6.09
N ALA A 443 -22.34 -2.46 -5.26
CA ALA A 443 -21.56 -1.32 -4.78
C ALA A 443 -20.40 -1.05 -5.75
N TYR A 444 -20.30 0.18 -6.21
CA TYR A 444 -19.20 0.71 -7.00
C TYR A 444 -18.38 1.64 -6.11
N THR A 445 -17.12 1.30 -5.89
CA THR A 445 -16.22 2.03 -5.00
C THR A 445 -15.03 2.57 -5.79
N LEU A 446 -14.90 3.90 -5.81
CA LEU A 446 -13.71 4.59 -6.26
C LEU A 446 -12.82 4.86 -5.04
N ASN A 447 -11.56 4.44 -5.11
CA ASN A 447 -10.55 4.73 -4.10
C ASN A 447 -9.30 5.29 -4.77
N VAL A 448 -9.11 6.60 -4.65
CA VAL A 448 -7.95 7.31 -5.22
C VAL A 448 -7.42 8.31 -4.21
N THR A 449 -6.13 8.54 -4.22
CA THR A 449 -5.50 9.58 -3.38
C THR A 449 -5.03 10.71 -4.27
N LEU A 450 -5.40 11.94 -3.93
CA LEU A 450 -4.97 13.13 -4.67
C LEU A 450 -3.80 13.78 -3.95
N THR A 451 -2.76 14.15 -4.69
CA THR A 451 -1.64 14.92 -4.13
C THR A 451 -1.70 16.34 -4.65
N PHE A 452 -1.63 17.29 -3.73
CA PHE A 452 -1.65 18.71 -4.01
C PHE A 452 -0.32 19.36 -3.63
N ILE A 453 0.00 20.45 -4.31
CA ILE A 453 1.16 21.29 -4.01
C ILE A 453 0.75 22.71 -3.58
N ILE A 454 1.44 23.11 -2.53
CA ILE A 454 1.71 24.40 -1.91
C ILE A 454 2.53 25.38 -2.74
N TYR A 455 2.03 26.48 -3.30
CA TYR A 455 2.91 27.58 -3.74
C TYR A 455 2.78 28.83 -2.86
N PRO A 456 3.87 29.57 -2.61
CA PRO A 456 5.26 29.29 -3.02
C PRO A 456 6.00 28.29 -2.11
N SER A 457 5.41 27.81 -1.00
CA SER A 457 6.14 27.00 0.00
C SER A 457 6.68 25.67 -0.53
N SER A 458 6.16 25.18 -1.65
CA SER A 458 6.45 23.88 -2.27
C SER A 458 6.15 22.69 -1.36
N GLU A 459 5.34 22.90 -0.31
CA GLU A 459 4.84 21.84 0.56
C GLU A 459 3.79 21.01 -0.17
N THR A 460 3.65 19.73 0.18
CA THR A 460 2.64 18.86 -0.44
C THR A 460 1.76 18.24 0.63
N PHE A 461 0.51 17.97 0.26
CA PHE A 461 -0.43 17.24 1.10
C PHE A 461 -1.29 16.30 0.25
N VAL A 462 -1.84 15.29 0.91
CA VAL A 462 -2.65 14.26 0.24
C VAL A 462 -4.08 14.30 0.75
N VAL A 463 -5.02 14.05 -0.16
CA VAL A 463 -6.45 13.93 0.14
C VAL A 463 -6.91 12.56 -0.34
N PRO A 464 -7.23 11.62 0.58
CA PRO A 464 -7.82 10.35 0.21
C PRO A 464 -9.28 10.55 -0.21
N VAL A 465 -9.65 10.01 -1.37
CA VAL A 465 -11.00 10.10 -1.94
C VAL A 465 -11.58 8.70 -2.03
N ILE A 466 -12.54 8.42 -1.15
CA ILE A 466 -13.32 7.19 -1.15
C ILE A 466 -14.75 7.55 -1.48
N ALA A 467 -15.20 7.14 -2.66
CA ALA A 467 -16.57 7.38 -3.10
C ALA A 467 -17.27 6.04 -3.32
N LEU A 468 -18.43 5.86 -2.69
CA LEU A 468 -19.24 4.65 -2.74
C LEU A 468 -20.59 4.98 -3.37
N SER A 469 -21.04 4.16 -4.31
CA SER A 469 -22.39 4.28 -4.89
C SER A 469 -23.02 2.92 -5.14
N ALA A 470 -24.29 2.77 -4.76
CA ALA A 470 -25.05 1.54 -4.96
C ALA A 470 -25.92 1.65 -6.22
N VAL A 471 -25.83 0.66 -7.10
CA VAL A 471 -26.52 0.63 -8.40
C VAL A 471 -27.34 -0.64 -8.52
N LYS A 472 -28.56 -0.52 -9.07
CA LYS A 472 -29.47 -1.63 -9.35
C LYS A 472 -29.20 -2.25 -10.72
N ASP A 473 -28.09 -2.98 -10.83
CA ASP A 473 -27.66 -3.63 -12.08
C ASP A 473 -27.10 -5.04 -11.88
N ALA A 474 -27.32 -5.67 -10.72
CA ALA A 474 -26.85 -7.02 -10.48
C ALA A 474 -27.62 -8.05 -11.33
N VAL A 475 -26.89 -8.80 -12.14
CA VAL A 475 -27.36 -9.97 -12.88
C VAL A 475 -26.76 -11.19 -12.23
N LEU A 476 -27.61 -12.01 -11.62
CA LEU A 476 -27.21 -13.21 -10.89
C LEU A 476 -26.95 -14.38 -11.86
N PRO A 477 -26.02 -15.29 -11.53
CA PRO A 477 -25.83 -16.50 -12.32
C PRO A 477 -27.09 -17.37 -12.29
N SER A 478 -27.36 -18.04 -13.41
CA SER A 478 -28.48 -18.96 -13.57
C SER A 478 -27.98 -20.30 -14.06
N ALA A 479 -28.67 -21.40 -13.74
CA ALA A 479 -28.22 -22.74 -14.11
C ALA A 479 -29.30 -23.52 -14.86
N ARG A 480 -28.86 -24.37 -15.78
CA ARG A 480 -29.68 -25.36 -16.49
C ARG A 480 -29.05 -26.73 -16.34
N GLY A 481 -29.83 -27.68 -15.84
CA GLY A 481 -29.43 -29.07 -15.71
C GLY A 481 -30.06 -29.97 -16.79
N PHE A 482 -29.34 -30.98 -17.27
CA PHE A 482 -29.87 -32.06 -18.12
C PHE A 482 -29.05 -33.35 -17.95
N CYS A 483 -29.47 -34.44 -18.59
CA CYS A 483 -28.87 -35.78 -18.43
C CYS A 483 -28.78 -36.49 -19.78
N ASP A 484 -27.74 -37.29 -20.00
CA ASP A 484 -27.49 -38.04 -21.25
C ASP A 484 -27.64 -39.57 -21.10
N GLY A 485 -28.25 -40.02 -20.00
CA GLY A 485 -28.43 -41.43 -19.65
C GLY A 485 -27.27 -42.04 -18.84
N ARG A 486 -26.10 -41.40 -18.79
CA ARG A 486 -24.95 -41.85 -17.96
C ARG A 486 -24.43 -40.80 -16.99
N ASN A 487 -24.59 -39.53 -17.34
CA ASN A 487 -24.08 -38.39 -16.60
C ASN A 487 -25.17 -37.36 -16.32
N LEU A 488 -24.97 -36.60 -15.25
CA LEU A 488 -25.68 -35.37 -14.93
C LEU A 488 -24.83 -34.20 -15.44
N HIS A 489 -25.46 -33.28 -16.17
CA HIS A 489 -24.84 -32.07 -16.69
C HIS A 489 -25.47 -30.86 -16.02
N LEU A 490 -24.66 -29.99 -15.44
CA LEU A 490 -25.08 -28.71 -14.87
C LEU A 490 -24.31 -27.60 -15.58
N ILE A 491 -25.02 -26.77 -16.34
CA ILE A 491 -24.46 -25.60 -17.03
C ILE A 491 -24.91 -24.35 -16.29
N ILE A 492 -23.96 -23.62 -15.72
CA ILE A 492 -24.18 -22.35 -15.04
C ILE A 492 -23.80 -21.24 -16.01
N THR A 493 -24.75 -20.37 -16.34
CA THR A 493 -24.52 -19.13 -17.11
C THR A 493 -24.08 -18.05 -16.13
N HIS A 494 -22.91 -17.47 -16.39
CA HIS A 494 -22.35 -16.40 -15.56
C HIS A 494 -23.21 -15.14 -15.61
N GLY A 495 -23.33 -14.49 -14.47
CA GLY A 495 -23.91 -13.16 -14.33
C GLY A 495 -22.83 -12.07 -14.39
N ASN A 496 -23.11 -10.92 -13.81
CA ASN A 496 -22.13 -9.84 -13.68
C ASN A 496 -21.61 -9.65 -12.23
N VAL A 497 -21.99 -10.55 -11.31
CA VAL A 497 -21.64 -10.50 -9.87
C VAL A 497 -20.79 -11.67 -9.39
N ASP A 498 -20.66 -12.71 -10.20
CA ASP A 498 -20.15 -14.03 -9.83
C ASP A 498 -18.70 -14.29 -10.26
N GLN A 499 -17.99 -13.26 -10.75
CA GLN A 499 -16.57 -13.36 -11.14
C GLN A 499 -15.67 -13.91 -10.02
N ASN A 500 -15.98 -13.61 -8.76
CA ASN A 500 -15.21 -14.08 -7.60
C ASN A 500 -15.95 -15.20 -6.82
N TRP A 501 -16.97 -15.82 -7.39
CA TRP A 501 -17.72 -16.89 -6.73
C TRP A 501 -17.20 -18.24 -7.16
N LEU A 502 -16.81 -19.06 -6.19
CA LEU A 502 -16.18 -20.35 -6.40
C LEU A 502 -17.19 -21.49 -6.23
N PRO A 503 -17.12 -22.57 -7.04
CA PRO A 503 -18.03 -23.70 -6.96
C PRO A 503 -17.63 -24.68 -5.85
N PHE A 504 -18.60 -25.05 -5.02
CA PHE A 504 -18.45 -26.00 -3.92
C PHE A 504 -19.47 -27.14 -4.06
N ILE A 505 -19.01 -28.35 -3.70
CA ILE A 505 -19.86 -29.51 -3.45
C ILE A 505 -19.85 -29.74 -1.94
N SER A 506 -20.97 -29.46 -1.28
CA SER A 506 -21.02 -29.35 0.19
C SER A 506 -19.98 -28.33 0.71
N ASP A 507 -18.91 -28.80 1.38
CA ASP A 507 -17.82 -27.95 1.88
C ASP A 507 -16.51 -28.09 1.11
N TRP A 508 -16.53 -28.84 0.01
CA TRP A 508 -15.35 -29.10 -0.79
C TRP A 508 -15.32 -28.20 -2.04
N HIS A 509 -14.23 -27.44 -2.17
CA HIS A 509 -14.00 -26.56 -3.32
C HIS A 509 -13.70 -27.39 -4.59
N LEU A 510 -14.50 -27.20 -5.63
CA LEU A 510 -14.39 -27.96 -6.88
C LEU A 510 -13.40 -27.30 -7.83
N THR A 511 -12.10 -27.61 -7.68
CA THR A 511 -11.06 -27.24 -8.66
C THR A 511 -10.95 -28.27 -9.79
N GLN A 512 -10.21 -27.95 -10.85
CA GLN A 512 -9.98 -28.86 -11.98
C GLN A 512 -9.27 -30.17 -11.55
N GLU A 513 -8.29 -30.05 -10.66
CA GLU A 513 -7.52 -31.17 -10.11
C GLU A 513 -8.40 -32.04 -9.22
N ALA A 514 -9.20 -31.37 -8.39
CA ALA A 514 -10.21 -31.96 -7.54
C ALA A 514 -11.23 -32.78 -8.36
N ALA A 515 -11.79 -32.18 -9.41
CA ALA A 515 -12.74 -32.81 -10.32
C ALA A 515 -12.19 -34.09 -10.98
N LYS A 516 -10.94 -34.05 -11.45
CA LYS A 516 -10.28 -35.21 -12.09
C LYS A 516 -10.19 -36.43 -11.17
N LYS A 517 -10.00 -36.24 -9.86
CA LYS A 517 -9.94 -37.35 -8.88
C LYS A 517 -11.20 -38.22 -8.87
N PHE A 518 -12.36 -37.62 -9.17
CA PHE A 518 -13.66 -38.29 -9.16
C PHE A 518 -14.25 -38.50 -10.57
N ASN A 519 -13.43 -38.32 -11.62
CA ASN A 519 -13.85 -38.37 -13.03
C ASN A 519 -14.94 -37.34 -13.38
N TYR A 520 -14.91 -36.16 -12.76
CA TYR A 520 -15.77 -35.04 -13.13
C TYR A 520 -15.14 -34.22 -14.25
N ILE A 521 -15.96 -33.72 -15.16
CA ILE A 521 -15.52 -32.81 -16.21
C ILE A 521 -15.99 -31.42 -15.82
N LEU A 522 -15.04 -30.51 -15.63
CA LEU A 522 -15.27 -29.11 -15.38
C LEU A 522 -14.72 -28.32 -16.57
N LYS A 523 -15.56 -27.47 -17.17
CA LYS A 523 -15.20 -26.59 -18.29
C LYS A 523 -15.75 -25.21 -18.04
N ASP A 524 -14.86 -24.23 -17.98
CA ASP A 524 -15.21 -22.81 -17.87
C ASP A 524 -14.75 -22.10 -19.14
N ASN A 525 -15.65 -21.37 -19.80
CA ASN A 525 -15.36 -20.57 -20.99
C ASN A 525 -15.52 -19.05 -20.73
N GLY A 526 -15.70 -18.64 -19.48
CA GLY A 526 -15.92 -17.25 -19.05
C GLY A 526 -17.37 -16.76 -19.17
N THR A 527 -18.22 -17.45 -19.95
CA THR A 527 -19.67 -17.17 -20.04
C THR A 527 -20.52 -18.26 -19.42
N HIS A 528 -20.04 -19.50 -19.45
CA HIS A 528 -20.70 -20.65 -18.88
C HIS A 528 -19.66 -21.55 -18.19
N LEU A 529 -20.06 -22.06 -17.02
CA LEU A 529 -19.39 -23.13 -16.29
C LEU A 529 -20.19 -24.43 -16.47
N GLU A 530 -19.63 -25.39 -17.19
CA GLU A 530 -20.21 -26.71 -17.41
C GLU A 530 -19.57 -27.73 -16.46
N ILE A 531 -20.43 -28.46 -15.74
CA ILE A 531 -20.05 -29.53 -14.82
C ILE A 531 -20.74 -30.83 -15.25
N THR A 532 -19.96 -31.84 -15.60
CA THR A 532 -20.45 -33.19 -15.90
C THR A 532 -20.05 -34.14 -14.78
N VAL A 533 -21.05 -34.81 -14.19
CA VAL A 533 -20.91 -35.73 -13.07
C VAL A 533 -21.47 -37.10 -13.46
N PRO A 534 -20.69 -38.20 -13.37
CA PRO A 534 -21.20 -39.55 -13.61
C PRO A 534 -22.33 -39.93 -12.65
N PHE A 535 -23.30 -40.73 -13.12
CA PHE A 535 -24.42 -41.22 -12.30
C PHE A 535 -23.94 -41.94 -11.03
N ILE A 536 -22.99 -42.86 -11.15
CA ILE A 536 -22.39 -43.58 -10.02
C ILE A 536 -21.22 -42.78 -9.48
N SER A 537 -21.50 -41.89 -8.52
CA SER A 537 -20.47 -41.04 -7.92
C SER A 537 -20.72 -40.71 -6.44
N PRO A 538 -19.67 -40.46 -5.62
CA PRO A 538 -19.83 -40.19 -4.19
C PRO A 538 -20.71 -38.96 -3.87
N HIS A 539 -20.67 -37.93 -4.74
CA HIS A 539 -21.36 -36.66 -4.51
C HIS A 539 -22.77 -36.59 -5.12
N VAL A 540 -23.26 -37.68 -5.71
CA VAL A 540 -24.65 -37.80 -6.20
C VAL A 540 -25.53 -38.34 -5.07
N SER A 541 -26.73 -37.79 -4.94
CA SER A 541 -27.73 -38.20 -3.94
C SER A 541 -28.87 -38.94 -4.61
N TYR A 542 -29.16 -40.16 -4.17
CA TYR A 542 -30.22 -41.00 -4.73
C TYR A 542 -31.51 -40.82 -3.92
N GLU A 543 -32.48 -40.08 -4.46
CA GLU A 543 -33.70 -39.68 -3.75
C GLU A 543 -34.81 -40.74 -3.80
N GLY A 544 -34.79 -41.62 -4.80
CA GLY A 544 -35.82 -42.65 -4.93
C GLY A 544 -35.42 -43.78 -5.88
N PHE A 545 -35.89 -44.99 -5.56
CA PHE A 545 -35.68 -46.19 -6.36
C PHE A 545 -37.03 -46.87 -6.63
N HIS A 546 -37.44 -46.89 -7.89
CA HIS A 546 -38.60 -47.61 -8.40
C HIS A 546 -38.16 -48.67 -9.42
N THR A 547 -39.03 -49.63 -9.71
CA THR A 547 -38.75 -50.74 -10.64
C THR A 547 -38.34 -50.31 -12.04
N SER A 548 -38.66 -49.08 -12.46
CA SER A 548 -38.33 -48.52 -13.78
C SER A 548 -37.41 -47.29 -13.73
N ALA A 549 -37.09 -46.75 -12.55
CA ALA A 549 -36.46 -45.43 -12.44
C ALA A 549 -35.70 -45.22 -11.13
N ILE A 550 -34.51 -44.65 -11.23
CA ILE A 550 -33.71 -44.14 -10.09
C ILE A 550 -33.64 -42.62 -10.23
N LYS A 551 -34.13 -41.89 -9.22
CA LYS A 551 -33.98 -40.44 -9.17
C LYS A 551 -32.67 -40.09 -8.48
N ALA A 552 -31.76 -39.46 -9.22
CA ALA A 552 -30.47 -39.00 -8.72
C ALA A 552 -30.36 -37.49 -8.86
N SER A 553 -29.88 -36.83 -7.81
CA SER A 553 -29.70 -35.38 -7.75
C SER A 553 -28.26 -35.02 -7.42
N PHE A 554 -27.76 -33.99 -8.07
CA PHE A 554 -26.48 -33.37 -7.78
C PHE A 554 -26.71 -31.93 -7.32
N TYR A 555 -26.02 -31.51 -6.26
CA TYR A 555 -26.15 -30.20 -5.63
C TYR A 555 -24.80 -29.48 -5.68
N LEU A 556 -24.84 -28.21 -6.05
CA LEU A 556 -23.67 -27.33 -6.14
C LEU A 556 -24.00 -25.98 -5.50
N THR A 557 -23.06 -25.44 -4.73
CA THR A 557 -23.16 -24.12 -4.11
C THR A 557 -22.06 -23.21 -4.63
N LEU A 558 -22.40 -21.99 -5.05
CA LEU A 558 -21.44 -20.91 -5.30
C LEU A 558 -21.22 -20.11 -4.01
N LYS A 559 -19.97 -20.09 -3.54
CA LYS A 559 -19.54 -19.32 -2.35
C LYS A 559 -18.60 -18.19 -2.75
N ASP A 560 -18.63 -17.10 -1.99
CA ASP A 560 -17.73 -15.96 -2.16
C ASP A 560 -16.26 -16.38 -1.92
N GLY A 561 -15.34 -16.04 -2.83
CA GLY A 561 -13.95 -16.49 -2.74
C GLY A 561 -13.16 -15.94 -1.55
N ILE A 562 -13.63 -14.88 -0.88
CA ILE A 562 -12.96 -14.28 0.29
C ILE A 562 -13.71 -14.63 1.57
N THR A 563 -15.01 -14.35 1.61
CA THR A 563 -15.82 -14.53 2.83
C THR A 563 -16.36 -15.93 3.01
N LEU A 564 -16.28 -16.78 1.96
CA LEU A 564 -16.90 -18.12 1.89
C LEU A 564 -18.42 -18.11 2.16
N ALA A 565 -19.06 -16.94 2.12
CA ALA A 565 -20.49 -16.79 2.28
C ALA A 565 -21.20 -17.45 1.10
N GLN A 566 -22.22 -18.25 1.39
CA GLN A 566 -23.08 -18.88 0.39
C GLN A 566 -23.87 -17.82 -0.38
N ARG A 567 -23.74 -17.81 -1.71
CA ARG A 567 -24.39 -16.82 -2.58
C ARG A 567 -25.55 -17.43 -3.36
N ARG A 568 -25.32 -18.61 -3.97
CA ARG A 568 -26.30 -19.31 -4.79
C ARG A 568 -26.15 -20.83 -4.69
N ASP A 569 -27.28 -21.51 -4.82
CA ASP A 569 -27.33 -22.97 -4.90
C ASP A 569 -28.00 -23.40 -6.19
N PHE A 570 -27.48 -24.47 -6.77
CA PHE A 570 -27.99 -25.09 -7.96
C PHE A 570 -28.12 -26.58 -7.73
N SER A 571 -29.14 -27.17 -8.34
CA SER A 571 -29.31 -28.61 -8.35
C SER A 571 -29.77 -29.09 -9.71
N VAL A 572 -29.37 -30.31 -10.05
CA VAL A 572 -29.87 -31.05 -11.20
C VAL A 572 -30.37 -32.40 -10.72
N SER A 573 -31.61 -32.73 -11.09
CA SER A 573 -32.23 -34.02 -10.78
C SER A 573 -32.54 -34.76 -12.07
N CYS A 574 -32.10 -36.01 -12.14
CA CYS A 574 -32.16 -36.86 -13.31
C CYS A 574 -32.81 -38.20 -12.97
N ILE A 575 -33.44 -38.82 -13.96
CA ILE A 575 -34.01 -40.16 -13.86
C ILE A 575 -33.15 -41.12 -14.69
N PHE A 576 -32.61 -42.13 -14.04
CA PHE A 576 -31.78 -43.16 -14.66
C PHE A 576 -32.47 -44.53 -14.63
N SER A 577 -32.16 -45.38 -15.60
CA SER A 577 -32.64 -46.76 -15.62
C SER A 577 -31.93 -47.59 -14.55
N PRO A 578 -32.64 -48.45 -13.78
CA PRO A 578 -32.00 -49.40 -12.88
C PRO A 578 -30.99 -50.34 -13.54
N SER A 579 -31.08 -50.54 -14.87
CA SER A 579 -30.11 -51.31 -15.64
C SER A 579 -28.69 -50.72 -15.59
N GLU A 580 -28.53 -49.40 -15.36
CA GLU A 580 -27.21 -48.76 -15.24
C GLU A 580 -26.43 -49.23 -14.01
N LEU A 581 -27.09 -49.82 -13.01
CA LEU A 581 -26.45 -50.40 -11.83
C LEU A 581 -25.82 -51.77 -12.10
N ILE A 582 -26.12 -52.41 -13.25
CA ILE A 582 -25.78 -53.80 -13.53
C ILE A 582 -25.06 -53.89 -14.87
N GLN A 583 -23.89 -54.53 -14.86
CA GLN A 583 -23.15 -54.86 -16.07
C GLN A 583 -22.87 -56.36 -16.14
N CYS A 584 -23.48 -57.03 -17.12
CA CYS A 584 -23.29 -58.45 -17.39
C CYS A 584 -22.28 -58.62 -18.53
N LEU A 585 -21.05 -59.02 -18.23
CA LEU A 585 -19.99 -59.18 -19.23
C LEU A 585 -20.09 -60.53 -19.95
N PRO A 586 -19.72 -60.64 -21.25
CA PRO A 586 -19.79 -61.89 -22.02
C PRO A 586 -18.95 -63.04 -21.47
N ASN A 587 -17.91 -62.74 -20.70
CA ASN A 587 -17.05 -63.74 -20.05
C ASN A 587 -17.67 -64.35 -18.78
N GLY A 588 -18.94 -64.02 -18.47
CA GLY A 588 -19.63 -64.48 -17.27
C GLY A 588 -19.27 -63.71 -16.00
N THR A 589 -18.64 -62.53 -16.10
CA THR A 589 -18.46 -61.63 -14.95
C THR A 589 -19.66 -60.71 -14.81
N VAL A 590 -20.21 -60.64 -13.60
CA VAL A 590 -21.27 -59.70 -13.23
C VAL A 590 -20.67 -58.61 -12.36
N ILE A 591 -20.98 -57.36 -12.70
CA ILE A 591 -20.73 -56.18 -11.87
C ILE A 591 -22.08 -55.60 -11.49
N ILE A 592 -22.35 -55.48 -10.20
CA ILE A 592 -23.58 -54.82 -9.71
C ILE A 592 -23.25 -53.82 -8.61
N THR A 593 -23.82 -52.63 -8.70
CA THR A 593 -23.69 -51.57 -7.71
C THR A 593 -25.01 -51.35 -6.97
N ALA A 594 -25.02 -51.60 -5.68
CA ALA A 594 -26.10 -51.23 -4.78
C ALA A 594 -25.93 -49.77 -4.33
N ILE A 595 -27.04 -49.06 -4.13
CA ILE A 595 -27.07 -47.64 -3.77
C ILE A 595 -27.80 -47.44 -2.44
N LYS A 596 -27.34 -46.48 -1.64
CA LYS A 596 -27.98 -46.00 -0.40
C LYS A 596 -28.88 -44.82 -0.75
N LEU A 597 -30.17 -44.93 -0.44
CA LEU A 597 -31.14 -43.86 -0.64
C LEU A 597 -31.02 -42.77 0.44
N VAL A 598 -31.34 -41.54 0.07
CA VAL A 598 -31.44 -40.40 0.99
C VAL A 598 -32.48 -40.73 2.07
N GLY A 599 -32.10 -40.65 3.35
CA GLY A 599 -32.92 -41.04 4.50
C GLY A 599 -32.69 -42.46 5.04
N GLY A 600 -31.82 -43.26 4.41
CA GLY A 600 -31.46 -44.61 4.87
C GLY A 600 -30.32 -44.64 5.88
N GLU A 601 -30.32 -43.80 6.92
CA GLU A 601 -29.16 -43.57 7.81
C GLU A 601 -28.56 -44.86 8.41
N ASP A 602 -29.40 -45.83 8.77
CA ASP A 602 -29.02 -47.14 9.34
C ASP A 602 -28.31 -48.09 8.37
N LEU A 603 -28.33 -47.84 7.05
CA LEU A 603 -27.75 -48.74 6.06
C LEU A 603 -26.24 -48.55 5.95
N ASP A 604 -25.48 -49.56 6.41
CA ASP A 604 -24.03 -49.66 6.16
C ASP A 604 -23.78 -50.44 4.87
N THR A 605 -23.24 -49.75 3.87
CA THR A 605 -22.93 -50.30 2.54
C THR A 605 -21.87 -51.41 2.57
N ALA A 606 -21.00 -51.45 3.58
CA ALA A 606 -19.98 -52.48 3.73
C ALA A 606 -20.55 -53.83 4.14
N LEU A 607 -21.72 -53.85 4.78
CA LEU A 607 -22.35 -55.07 5.29
C LEU A 607 -23.25 -55.78 4.27
N LEU A 608 -23.47 -55.18 3.10
CA LEU A 608 -24.22 -55.79 2.00
C LEU A 608 -23.59 -57.13 1.59
N VAL A 609 -24.43 -58.10 1.24
CA VAL A 609 -24.02 -59.45 0.81
C VAL A 609 -24.83 -59.90 -0.40
N LEU A 610 -24.33 -60.89 -1.13
CA LEU A 610 -25.13 -61.62 -2.13
C LEU A 610 -25.91 -62.77 -1.46
N ARG A 611 -26.62 -63.59 -2.25
CA ARG A 611 -27.31 -64.80 -1.74
C ARG A 611 -26.38 -65.72 -0.92
N ASP A 612 -25.12 -65.87 -1.36
CA ASP A 612 -24.07 -66.42 -0.50
C ASP A 612 -23.50 -65.31 0.39
N ARG A 613 -23.71 -65.44 1.71
CA ARG A 613 -23.29 -64.44 2.70
C ARG A 613 -21.77 -64.24 2.79
N HIS A 614 -20.96 -65.16 2.26
CA HIS A 614 -19.51 -65.00 2.17
C HIS A 614 -19.09 -64.04 1.05
N CYS A 615 -19.96 -63.77 0.08
CA CYS A 615 -19.67 -62.84 -1.00
C CYS A 615 -19.95 -61.39 -0.57
N LYS A 616 -18.86 -60.66 -0.33
CA LYS A 616 -18.83 -59.26 0.09
C LYS A 616 -18.53 -58.32 -1.10
N PRO A 617 -18.86 -57.02 -0.99
CA PRO A 617 -18.59 -56.05 -2.04
C PRO A 617 -17.08 -55.87 -2.26
N SER A 618 -16.69 -55.69 -3.52
CA SER A 618 -15.30 -55.42 -3.92
C SER A 618 -14.91 -53.95 -3.78
N LEU A 619 -15.87 -53.04 -3.84
CA LEU A 619 -15.65 -51.60 -3.67
C LEU A 619 -16.82 -51.03 -2.85
N VAL A 620 -16.50 -50.28 -1.80
CA VAL A 620 -17.48 -49.68 -0.89
C VAL A 620 -17.22 -48.19 -0.78
N THR A 621 -18.27 -47.39 -0.91
CA THR A 621 -18.30 -45.97 -0.57
C THR A 621 -19.45 -45.73 0.41
N GLU A 622 -19.52 -44.53 0.98
CA GLU A 622 -20.62 -44.14 1.89
C GLU A 622 -22.01 -44.35 1.27
N LYS A 623 -22.14 -44.16 -0.05
CA LYS A 623 -23.42 -44.22 -0.76
C LYS A 623 -23.60 -45.43 -1.68
N THR A 624 -22.54 -46.18 -2.00
CA THR A 624 -22.63 -47.28 -2.98
C THR A 624 -21.76 -48.47 -2.59
N ALA A 625 -22.20 -49.69 -2.91
CA ALA A 625 -21.40 -50.91 -2.79
C ALA A 625 -21.41 -51.69 -4.10
N THR A 626 -20.23 -51.96 -4.67
CA THR A 626 -20.09 -52.66 -5.95
C THR A 626 -19.53 -54.06 -5.75
N PHE A 627 -20.24 -55.04 -6.29
CA PHE A 627 -19.87 -56.45 -6.31
C PHE A 627 -19.35 -56.82 -7.69
N LYS A 628 -18.26 -57.60 -7.73
CA LYS A 628 -17.71 -58.19 -8.95
C LYS A 628 -17.48 -59.66 -8.73
N PHE A 629 -18.22 -60.51 -9.42
CA PHE A 629 -18.18 -61.96 -9.23
C PHE A 629 -18.55 -62.70 -10.53
N ASN A 630 -18.33 -64.02 -10.56
CA ASN A 630 -18.67 -64.83 -11.73
C ASN A 630 -20.12 -65.35 -11.62
N VAL A 631 -20.84 -65.44 -12.75
CA VAL A 631 -22.22 -65.93 -12.81
C VAL A 631 -22.43 -67.33 -12.21
N ASN A 632 -21.38 -68.15 -12.07
CA ASN A 632 -21.46 -69.49 -11.48
C ASN A 632 -21.14 -69.54 -9.97
N THR A 633 -20.83 -68.41 -9.33
CA THR A 633 -20.46 -68.34 -7.91
C THR A 633 -21.46 -67.53 -7.08
N CYS A 634 -21.20 -67.34 -5.78
CA CYS A 634 -21.97 -66.45 -4.88
C CYS A 634 -23.46 -66.76 -4.75
N GLY A 635 -23.83 -68.05 -4.82
CA GLY A 635 -25.23 -68.48 -4.70
C GLY A 635 -26.13 -68.06 -5.87
N THR A 636 -25.53 -67.76 -7.03
CA THR A 636 -26.27 -67.41 -8.26
C THR A 636 -27.07 -68.60 -8.77
N SER A 637 -28.37 -68.41 -8.97
CA SER A 637 -29.23 -69.42 -9.59
C SER A 637 -29.23 -69.27 -11.10
N ARG A 638 -29.25 -70.38 -11.83
CA ARG A 638 -29.33 -70.39 -13.30
C ARG A 638 -30.65 -71.00 -13.76
N LYS A 639 -31.26 -70.39 -14.76
CA LYS A 639 -32.45 -70.88 -15.48
C LYS A 639 -32.10 -70.97 -16.96
N PHE A 640 -32.37 -72.12 -17.55
CA PHE A 640 -32.20 -72.34 -18.99
C PHE A 640 -33.59 -72.34 -19.63
N ASP A 641 -33.83 -71.35 -20.48
CA ASP A 641 -34.90 -71.38 -21.47
C ASP A 641 -34.24 -71.69 -22.81
N SER A 642 -34.85 -72.50 -23.67
CA SER A 642 -34.26 -73.15 -24.85
C SER A 642 -33.25 -72.33 -25.68
N THR A 643 -33.39 -70.99 -25.72
CA THR A 643 -32.53 -70.04 -26.44
C THR A 643 -31.72 -69.07 -25.55
N THR A 644 -31.99 -68.99 -24.25
CA THR A 644 -31.39 -68.02 -23.32
C THR A 644 -31.08 -68.61 -21.95
N MET A 645 -29.86 -68.37 -21.46
CA MET A 645 -29.45 -68.73 -20.11
C MET A 645 -29.53 -67.50 -19.20
N THR A 646 -30.43 -67.54 -18.22
CA THR A 646 -30.68 -66.43 -17.28
C THR A 646 -30.08 -66.76 -15.92
N TYR A 647 -29.19 -65.89 -15.46
CA TYR A 647 -28.58 -65.95 -14.13
C TYR A 647 -29.25 -64.93 -13.22
N GLU A 648 -29.66 -65.37 -12.04
CA GLU A 648 -30.43 -64.59 -11.07
C GLU A 648 -29.72 -64.63 -9.71
N ASN A 649 -29.48 -63.45 -9.13
CA ASN A 649 -28.93 -63.27 -7.80
C ASN A 649 -29.52 -62.00 -7.14
N GLU A 650 -29.25 -61.81 -5.86
CA GLU A 650 -29.86 -60.77 -5.03
C GLU A 650 -28.80 -60.15 -4.12
N VAL A 651 -28.80 -58.82 -4.01
CA VAL A 651 -28.04 -58.07 -3.01
C VAL A 651 -28.95 -57.83 -1.80
N LEU A 652 -28.45 -58.20 -0.63
CA LEU A 652 -29.19 -58.25 0.62
C LEU A 652 -28.45 -57.45 1.69
N TYR A 653 -29.19 -56.71 2.52
CA TYR A 653 -28.69 -56.15 3.77
C TYR A 653 -29.51 -56.67 4.94
N PHE A 654 -28.82 -57.15 5.96
CA PHE A 654 -29.41 -57.55 7.23
C PHE A 654 -28.95 -56.57 8.30
N ARG A 655 -29.89 -56.00 9.05
CA ARG A 655 -29.54 -55.20 10.23
C ARG A 655 -28.91 -56.14 11.27
N PRO A 656 -27.84 -55.74 11.96
CA PRO A 656 -27.25 -56.56 13.02
C PRO A 656 -28.31 -57.00 14.04
N GLY A 657 -28.43 -58.32 14.24
CA GLY A 657 -29.43 -58.92 15.14
C GLY A 657 -30.81 -59.23 14.53
N ASN A 658 -31.01 -59.02 13.22
CA ASN A 658 -32.24 -59.36 12.51
C ASN A 658 -31.95 -60.29 11.32
N ASP A 659 -32.75 -61.34 11.14
CA ASP A 659 -32.60 -62.33 10.05
C ASP A 659 -33.43 -61.98 8.79
N THR A 660 -34.25 -60.93 8.86
CA THR A 660 -35.01 -60.43 7.71
C THR A 660 -34.23 -59.34 6.97
N PRO A 661 -34.08 -59.45 5.62
CA PRO A 661 -33.34 -58.45 4.86
C PRO A 661 -34.15 -57.16 4.74
N ILE A 662 -33.53 -56.03 5.06
CA ILE A 662 -34.15 -54.69 5.00
C ILE A 662 -33.92 -54.04 3.63
N TYR A 663 -32.77 -54.32 3.02
CA TYR A 663 -32.48 -53.95 1.64
C TYR A 663 -32.51 -55.20 0.77
N HIS A 664 -33.25 -55.15 -0.33
CA HIS A 664 -33.38 -56.24 -1.29
C HIS A 664 -33.30 -55.70 -2.71
N LEU A 665 -32.21 -56.01 -3.42
CA LEU A 665 -32.04 -55.67 -4.82
C LEU A 665 -31.84 -56.95 -5.63
N LYS A 666 -32.86 -57.33 -6.38
CA LYS A 666 -32.84 -58.50 -7.26
C LYS A 666 -32.43 -58.09 -8.67
N PHE A 667 -31.55 -58.89 -9.30
CA PHE A 667 -31.10 -58.65 -10.66
C PHE A 667 -31.00 -59.95 -11.46
N LEU A 668 -31.08 -59.80 -12.79
CA LEU A 668 -31.01 -60.91 -13.73
C LEU A 668 -30.08 -60.54 -14.89
N CYS A 669 -29.18 -61.46 -15.25
CA CYS A 669 -28.34 -61.38 -16.44
C CYS A 669 -28.75 -62.48 -17.41
N SER A 670 -29.27 -62.11 -18.58
CA SER A 670 -29.68 -63.07 -19.61
C SER A 670 -28.66 -63.11 -20.75
N TYR A 671 -28.14 -64.30 -21.05
CA TYR A 671 -27.19 -64.55 -22.12
C TYR A 671 -27.85 -65.38 -23.22
N ALA A 672 -27.73 -64.94 -24.48
CA ALA A 672 -28.22 -65.70 -25.62
C ALA A 672 -27.29 -66.88 -25.94
N VAL A 673 -27.86 -68.08 -26.07
CA VAL A 673 -27.10 -69.31 -26.34
C VAL A 673 -27.03 -69.51 -27.85
N LYS A 674 -25.84 -69.30 -28.45
CA LYS A 674 -25.63 -69.41 -29.90
C LYS A 674 -25.27 -70.82 -30.41
N GLN A 675 -24.66 -71.66 -29.57
CA GLN A 675 -24.32 -73.06 -29.87
C GLN A 675 -24.62 -73.95 -28.67
N THR A 676 -25.40 -75.00 -28.90
CA THR A 676 -25.65 -76.09 -27.95
C THR A 676 -24.74 -77.28 -28.30
N ALA A 677 -23.82 -77.64 -27.41
CA ALA A 677 -23.07 -78.88 -27.52
C ALA A 677 -23.85 -80.00 -26.82
N ASP A 678 -24.41 -80.92 -27.61
CA ASP A 678 -25.21 -82.04 -27.11
C ASP A 678 -24.28 -83.20 -26.73
N VAL A 679 -24.12 -83.47 -25.43
CA VAL A 679 -23.32 -84.62 -24.95
C VAL A 679 -24.27 -85.77 -24.64
N ARG A 680 -24.32 -86.75 -25.55
CA ARG A 680 -25.08 -87.99 -25.36
C ARG A 680 -24.33 -88.95 -24.42
N TYR A 681 -25.03 -89.52 -23.44
CA TYR A 681 -24.53 -90.56 -22.57
C TYR A 681 -25.26 -91.90 -22.85
N GLU A 682 -24.51 -92.98 -23.04
CA GLU A 682 -25.01 -94.37 -23.15
C GLU A 682 -24.40 -95.26 -22.03
N PRO A 683 -25.14 -96.26 -21.50
CA PRO A 683 -24.59 -97.18 -20.50
C PRO A 683 -23.85 -98.35 -21.17
N LYS A 684 -22.57 -98.56 -20.83
CA LYS A 684 -21.73 -99.65 -21.33
C LYS A 684 -21.31 -100.59 -20.19
N LYS A 685 -21.50 -101.91 -20.38
CA LYS A 685 -21.14 -103.01 -19.45
C LYS A 685 -19.70 -102.89 -18.94
N ASN A 686 -19.52 -103.13 -17.63
CA ASN A 686 -18.25 -102.97 -16.89
C ASN A 686 -17.13 -103.91 -17.37
N PRO A 687 -15.96 -103.38 -17.76
CA PRO A 687 -14.70 -104.11 -17.78
C PRO A 687 -14.04 -104.14 -16.38
N PRO A 688 -13.08 -105.05 -16.13
CA PRO A 688 -12.34 -105.19 -14.86
C PRO A 688 -11.53 -103.93 -14.53
N PRO A 689 -11.18 -103.69 -13.24
CA PRO A 689 -10.49 -102.47 -12.84
C PRO A 689 -9.10 -102.37 -13.48
N SER A 690 -8.95 -101.40 -14.39
CA SER A 690 -7.65 -100.98 -14.91
C SER A 690 -7.03 -99.97 -13.94
N ILE A 691 -5.86 -100.31 -13.38
CA ILE A 691 -5.04 -99.36 -12.63
C ILE A 691 -4.53 -98.31 -13.62
N LYS A 692 -5.01 -97.08 -13.48
CA LYS A 692 -4.46 -95.91 -14.17
C LYS A 692 -3.45 -95.23 -13.24
N PRO A 693 -2.19 -95.03 -13.64
CA PRO A 693 -1.28 -94.20 -12.87
C PRO A 693 -1.85 -92.78 -12.79
N GLY A 694 -2.20 -92.35 -11.59
CA GLY A 694 -2.54 -90.96 -11.31
C GLY A 694 -1.26 -90.17 -11.16
N PHE A 695 -1.00 -89.23 -12.07
CA PHE A 695 0.05 -88.24 -11.89
C PHE A 695 -0.51 -87.13 -11.00
N GLY A 696 0.00 -87.04 -9.77
CA GLY A 696 -0.19 -85.88 -8.89
C GLY A 696 1.18 -85.33 -8.56
N CYS A 697 1.42 -84.05 -8.82
CA CYS A 697 2.62 -83.37 -8.34
C CYS A 697 2.43 -83.05 -6.86
N PRO A 698 3.23 -83.62 -5.94
CA PRO A 698 3.16 -83.24 -4.54
C PRO A 698 3.53 -81.76 -4.38
N ALA A 699 2.72 -81.03 -3.61
CA ALA A 699 2.99 -79.63 -3.31
C ALA A 699 3.99 -79.54 -2.15
N LEU A 700 5.16 -78.96 -2.43
CA LEU A 700 6.21 -78.67 -1.45
C LEU A 700 6.19 -77.18 -1.11
N SER A 701 6.49 -76.83 0.14
CA SER A 701 6.85 -75.46 0.50
C SER A 701 8.22 -75.41 1.15
N LEU A 702 9.02 -74.42 0.78
CA LEU A 702 10.26 -74.05 1.42
C LEU A 702 10.02 -72.75 2.19
N LYS A 703 10.32 -72.73 3.48
CA LYS A 703 10.15 -71.56 4.34
C LYS A 703 11.42 -71.28 5.12
N LEU A 704 11.74 -70.00 5.29
CA LEU A 704 12.87 -69.53 6.08
C LEU A 704 12.38 -69.01 7.45
N PHE A 705 13.11 -69.35 8.51
CA PHE A 705 12.80 -69.02 9.89
C PHE A 705 13.87 -68.12 10.51
N LYS A 706 13.43 -67.29 11.45
CA LYS A 706 14.30 -66.30 12.13
C LYS A 706 15.33 -66.97 13.05
N GLU A 707 14.97 -68.11 13.64
CA GLU A 707 15.75 -68.80 14.67
C GLU A 707 15.68 -70.33 14.57
N LYS A 708 16.60 -71.03 15.24
CA LYS A 708 16.70 -72.50 15.33
C LYS A 708 15.47 -73.19 15.93
N SER A 709 14.58 -72.45 16.59
CA SER A 709 13.33 -72.95 17.16
C SER A 709 12.26 -73.26 16.11
N TYR A 710 12.38 -72.71 14.89
CA TYR A 710 11.39 -72.82 13.80
C TYR A 710 9.97 -72.40 14.21
N SER A 711 9.83 -71.45 15.15
CA SER A 711 8.55 -70.89 15.58
C SER A 711 8.03 -69.87 14.58
N GLU A 712 8.84 -68.86 14.26
CA GLU A 712 8.46 -67.69 13.46
C GLU A 712 9.12 -67.72 12.07
N PRO A 713 8.34 -67.92 10.99
CA PRO A 713 8.83 -67.76 9.63
C PRO A 713 8.93 -66.26 9.27
N TYR A 714 9.84 -65.93 8.36
CA TYR A 714 9.85 -64.60 7.72
C TYR A 714 8.60 -64.41 6.86
N GLN A 715 7.96 -63.24 6.96
CA GLN A 715 6.80 -62.85 6.14
C GLN A 715 7.24 -62.30 4.78
N GLU A 716 6.35 -62.29 3.78
CA GLU A 716 6.68 -61.80 2.42
C GLU A 716 7.22 -60.36 2.40
N SER A 717 6.73 -59.49 3.29
CA SER A 717 7.20 -58.10 3.42
C SER A 717 8.60 -57.96 4.03
N GLU A 718 9.15 -59.03 4.62
CA GLU A 718 10.47 -59.04 5.25
C GLU A 718 11.58 -59.54 4.30
N TYR A 719 11.23 -59.89 3.06
CA TYR A 719 12.20 -60.21 2.00
C TYR A 719 12.61 -58.92 1.25
N PRO A 720 13.90 -58.76 0.88
CA PRO A 720 15.02 -59.70 1.05
C PRO A 720 15.56 -59.77 2.49
N VAL A 721 15.85 -60.99 2.97
CA VAL A 721 16.40 -61.20 4.32
C VAL A 721 17.90 -60.92 4.33
N VAL A 722 18.31 -59.89 5.09
CA VAL A 722 19.72 -59.51 5.25
C VAL A 722 20.33 -60.22 6.45
N LYS A 723 21.44 -60.93 6.24
CA LYS A 723 22.25 -61.61 7.26
C LYS A 723 23.73 -61.36 7.03
N TYR A 724 24.51 -61.32 8.11
CA TYR A 724 25.96 -61.23 7.99
C TYR A 724 26.54 -62.55 7.46
N LEU A 725 27.67 -62.48 6.75
CA LEU A 725 28.38 -63.67 6.30
C LEU A 725 28.64 -64.62 7.49
N ARG A 726 28.43 -65.92 7.27
CA ARG A 726 28.54 -67.02 8.24
C ARG A 726 27.42 -67.13 9.28
N GLU A 727 26.46 -66.20 9.32
CA GLU A 727 25.26 -66.36 10.14
C GLU A 727 24.35 -67.45 9.58
N ALA A 728 23.67 -68.18 10.48
CA ALA A 728 22.82 -69.29 10.09
C ALA A 728 21.45 -68.81 9.57
N LEU A 729 21.04 -69.37 8.43
CA LEU A 729 19.70 -69.30 7.87
C LEU A 729 19.00 -70.64 8.12
N TYR A 730 17.78 -70.60 8.67
CA TYR A 730 17.04 -71.80 9.09
C TYR A 730 15.93 -72.13 8.11
N PHE A 731 16.07 -73.21 7.36
CA PHE A 731 15.12 -73.63 6.34
C PHE A 731 14.28 -74.82 6.80
N GLU A 732 12.98 -74.79 6.49
CA GLU A 732 12.05 -75.90 6.63
C GLU A 732 11.42 -76.19 5.26
N VAL A 733 11.54 -77.43 4.80
CA VAL A 733 10.79 -77.93 3.64
C VAL A 733 9.68 -78.82 4.16
N GLU A 734 8.44 -78.55 3.75
CA GLU A 734 7.26 -79.29 4.14
C GLU A 734 6.52 -79.86 2.92
N LEU A 735 6.21 -81.15 2.97
CA LEU A 735 5.31 -81.82 2.02
C LEU A 735 3.85 -81.62 2.45
N HIS A 736 3.09 -80.82 1.69
CA HIS A 736 1.71 -80.47 2.06
C HIS A 736 0.68 -81.56 1.75
N GLN A 737 0.83 -82.24 0.61
CA GLN A 737 -0.07 -83.31 0.17
C GLN A 737 0.71 -84.35 -0.66
N PRO A 738 0.39 -85.65 -0.53
CA PRO A 738 -0.64 -86.24 0.33
C PRO A 738 -0.18 -86.47 1.78
N LYS A 739 -1.11 -86.40 2.74
CA LYS A 739 -0.85 -86.64 4.18
C LYS A 739 -0.76 -88.14 4.51
N ASP A 740 0.04 -88.90 3.75
CA ASP A 740 0.28 -90.34 3.96
C ASP A 740 1.49 -90.54 4.88
N ALA A 741 1.28 -91.15 6.04
CA ALA A 741 2.31 -91.38 7.06
C ALA A 741 3.49 -92.27 6.60
N ARG A 742 3.35 -92.96 5.46
CA ARG A 742 4.39 -93.83 4.88
C ARG A 742 5.37 -93.09 3.96
N LEU A 743 5.09 -91.82 3.64
CA LEU A 743 5.98 -90.99 2.83
C LEU A 743 7.01 -90.30 3.73
N ASP A 744 8.27 -90.30 3.29
CA ASP A 744 9.36 -89.52 3.89
C ASP A 744 9.89 -88.54 2.83
N LEU A 745 10.04 -87.27 3.22
CA LEU A 745 10.53 -86.21 2.35
C LEU A 745 12.06 -86.22 2.37
N ASN A 746 12.74 -86.63 1.31
CA ASN A 746 14.21 -86.52 1.25
C ASN A 746 14.64 -85.36 0.36
N LEU A 747 15.66 -84.60 0.80
CA LEU A 747 16.27 -83.55 -0.01
C LEU A 747 17.49 -84.14 -0.71
N ASP A 748 17.49 -84.10 -2.04
CA ASP A 748 18.54 -84.73 -2.85
C ASP A 748 19.63 -83.71 -3.21
N ASP A 749 19.34 -82.80 -4.12
CA ASP A 749 20.26 -81.71 -4.51
C ASP A 749 19.67 -80.34 -4.16
N CYS A 750 20.43 -79.56 -3.39
CA CYS A 750 20.09 -78.18 -3.06
C CYS A 750 21.24 -77.28 -3.48
N TRP A 751 20.96 -76.20 -4.21
CA TRP A 751 21.97 -75.22 -4.59
C TRP A 751 21.44 -73.79 -4.49
N ALA A 752 22.35 -72.84 -4.32
CA ALA A 752 22.06 -71.42 -4.40
C ALA A 752 22.53 -70.85 -5.75
N THR A 753 21.86 -69.80 -6.21
CA THR A 753 22.18 -69.04 -7.41
C THR A 753 22.29 -67.56 -7.07
N ASN A 754 23.00 -66.78 -7.90
CA ASN A 754 23.08 -65.32 -7.76
C ASN A 754 21.88 -64.57 -8.35
N SER A 755 20.95 -65.26 -8.99
CA SER A 755 19.73 -64.69 -9.59
C SER A 755 18.51 -65.54 -9.27
N GLN A 756 17.31 -65.02 -9.58
CA GLN A 756 16.04 -65.75 -9.43
C GLN A 756 15.93 -66.97 -10.35
N SER A 757 16.77 -67.09 -11.39
CA SER A 757 16.75 -68.24 -12.29
C SER A 757 17.46 -69.44 -11.66
N GLN A 758 16.77 -70.57 -11.56
CA GLN A 758 17.31 -71.83 -11.04
C GLN A 758 18.55 -72.33 -11.82
N ASP A 759 18.63 -71.98 -13.12
CA ASP A 759 19.69 -72.40 -14.03
C ASP A 759 20.84 -71.38 -14.17
N SER A 760 20.82 -70.27 -13.42
CA SER A 760 21.88 -69.26 -13.52
C SER A 760 23.19 -69.74 -12.91
N LEU A 761 24.30 -69.43 -13.59
CA LEU A 761 25.66 -69.63 -13.08
C LEU A 761 26.15 -68.34 -12.41
N PRO A 762 26.91 -68.44 -11.30
CA PRO A 762 27.38 -69.65 -10.63
C PRO A 762 26.30 -70.35 -9.77
N GLN A 763 26.33 -71.68 -9.73
CA GLN A 763 25.54 -72.51 -8.80
C GLN A 763 26.45 -73.00 -7.67
N TRP A 764 26.07 -72.74 -6.42
CA TRP A 764 26.77 -73.30 -5.25
C TRP A 764 25.95 -74.42 -4.63
N HIS A 765 26.42 -75.66 -4.76
CA HIS A 765 25.73 -76.83 -4.22
C HIS A 765 25.91 -76.94 -2.70
N ILE A 766 24.79 -76.96 -1.98
CA ILE A 766 24.69 -77.11 -0.53
C ILE A 766 24.54 -78.60 -0.18
N LEU A 767 23.72 -79.32 -0.94
CA LEU A 767 23.55 -80.77 -0.86
C LEU A 767 23.82 -81.40 -2.22
N ILE A 768 24.49 -82.56 -2.22
CA ILE A 768 24.77 -83.37 -3.40
C ILE A 768 24.39 -84.81 -3.08
N HIS A 769 23.42 -85.38 -3.82
CA HIS A 769 22.89 -86.73 -3.61
C HIS A 769 22.45 -87.00 -2.14
N GLY A 770 21.83 -86.02 -1.50
CA GLY A 770 21.36 -86.07 -0.12
C GLY A 770 22.45 -85.97 0.96
N CYS A 771 23.71 -85.73 0.58
CA CYS A 771 24.83 -85.57 1.50
C CYS A 771 25.41 -84.15 1.50
N GLU A 772 26.05 -83.78 2.61
CA GLU A 772 26.74 -82.50 2.80
C GLU A 772 27.84 -82.31 1.73
N ASN A 773 27.91 -81.13 1.10
CA ASN A 773 28.98 -80.85 0.14
C ASN A 773 30.35 -80.75 0.85
N ASN A 774 31.22 -81.74 0.63
CA ASN A 774 32.57 -81.80 1.22
C ASN A 774 33.50 -80.64 0.81
N LYS A 775 33.18 -79.91 -0.27
CA LYS A 775 33.93 -78.73 -0.72
C LYS A 775 33.57 -77.45 0.03
N ASP A 776 32.47 -77.45 0.79
CA ASP A 776 32.08 -76.32 1.63
C ASP A 776 32.79 -76.38 2.99
N SER A 777 33.40 -75.27 3.39
CA SER A 777 34.04 -75.15 4.72
C SER A 777 33.01 -75.10 5.84
N TYR A 778 31.79 -74.65 5.56
CA TYR A 778 30.69 -74.54 6.51
C TYR A 778 29.56 -75.47 6.10
N ARG A 779 29.70 -76.73 6.47
CA ARG A 779 28.74 -77.78 6.11
C ARG A 779 27.34 -77.49 6.66
N ILE A 780 26.33 -77.85 5.87
CA ILE A 780 24.91 -77.83 6.25
C ILE A 780 24.66 -78.72 7.46
N VAL A 781 23.83 -78.25 8.39
CA VAL A 781 23.46 -79.02 9.60
C VAL A 781 21.97 -79.33 9.59
N PHE A 782 21.63 -80.61 9.59
CA PHE A 782 20.24 -81.07 9.69
C PHE A 782 19.75 -81.06 11.14
N HIS A 783 18.54 -80.52 11.34
CA HIS A 783 17.87 -80.48 12.64
C HIS A 783 16.79 -81.56 12.72
N LYS A 784 16.77 -82.30 13.83
CA LYS A 784 15.74 -83.34 14.06
C LYS A 784 14.36 -82.69 14.16
N VAL A 785 13.39 -83.26 13.44
CA VAL A 785 11.98 -82.86 13.51
C VAL A 785 11.25 -83.85 14.41
N ASN A 786 10.61 -83.35 15.46
CA ASN A 786 9.80 -84.14 16.37
C ASN A 786 8.31 -83.82 16.19
N TYR A 787 7.45 -84.75 16.62
CA TYR A 787 6.01 -84.54 16.65
C TYR A 787 5.64 -83.36 17.57
N SER A 788 4.77 -82.47 17.09
CA SER A 788 4.23 -81.33 17.86
C SER A 788 2.81 -80.99 17.41
N LEU A 789 2.12 -80.08 18.11
CA LEU A 789 0.79 -79.60 17.72
C LEU A 789 0.76 -79.03 16.28
N ARG A 790 1.89 -78.46 15.81
CA ARG A 790 2.06 -77.94 14.45
C ARG A 790 2.54 -79.03 13.47
N VAL A 791 3.35 -79.98 13.92
CA VAL A 791 3.98 -81.01 13.06
C VAL A 791 3.36 -82.38 13.35
N LYS A 792 2.38 -82.77 12.53
CA LYS A 792 1.66 -84.05 12.66
C LYS A 792 2.42 -85.25 12.08
N PHE A 793 3.20 -85.03 11.01
CA PHE A 793 4.01 -86.06 10.36
C PHE A 793 5.46 -85.58 10.27
N PRO A 794 6.33 -85.92 11.24
CA PRO A 794 7.72 -85.47 11.23
C PRO A 794 8.51 -85.89 9.98
N GLN A 795 8.13 -87.00 9.36
CA GLN A 795 8.76 -87.51 8.11
C GLN A 795 8.42 -86.64 6.88
N HIS A 796 7.39 -85.79 6.96
CA HIS A 796 7.02 -84.88 5.86
C HIS A 796 7.79 -83.57 5.88
N LEU A 797 8.68 -83.38 6.86
CA LEU A 797 9.43 -82.15 7.02
C LEU A 797 10.93 -82.44 7.13
N LYS A 798 11.75 -81.61 6.48
CA LYS A 798 13.19 -81.54 6.73
C LYS A 798 13.56 -80.13 7.12
N ARG A 799 14.35 -80.04 8.19
CA ARG A 799 14.85 -78.79 8.77
C ARG A 799 16.36 -78.77 8.70
N PHE A 800 16.94 -77.69 8.21
CA PHE A 800 18.39 -77.56 8.12
C PHE A 800 18.83 -76.10 8.23
N GLU A 801 20.05 -75.89 8.72
CA GLU A 801 20.68 -74.57 8.73
C GLU A 801 21.80 -74.50 7.69
N VAL A 802 21.85 -73.38 6.97
CA VAL A 802 22.93 -73.03 6.02
C VAL A 802 23.56 -71.74 6.49
N ARG A 803 24.89 -71.67 6.54
CA ARG A 803 25.59 -70.44 6.89
C ARG A 803 25.67 -69.51 5.67
N MET A 804 25.34 -68.25 5.87
CA MET A 804 25.26 -67.26 4.81
C MET A 804 26.59 -67.12 4.08
N LEU A 805 26.53 -67.19 2.76
CA LEU A 805 27.64 -67.09 1.82
C LEU A 805 27.30 -66.02 0.78
N THR A 806 28.32 -65.50 0.10
CA THR A 806 28.13 -64.56 -1.01
C THR A 806 28.80 -65.10 -2.27
N PHE A 807 28.18 -64.85 -3.41
CA PHE A 807 28.82 -65.06 -4.70
C PHE A 807 29.83 -63.93 -4.95
N PHE A 808 30.98 -64.27 -5.52
CA PHE A 808 31.99 -63.30 -5.94
C PHE A 808 32.06 -63.28 -7.46
N GLN A 809 32.04 -62.09 -8.03
CA GLN A 809 32.30 -61.84 -9.45
C GLN A 809 33.38 -60.75 -9.50
N ASP A 810 34.55 -61.09 -10.05
CA ASP A 810 35.72 -60.21 -10.26
C ASP A 810 35.98 -59.15 -9.17
N THR A 811 36.66 -59.57 -8.09
CA THR A 811 37.36 -58.72 -7.10
C THR A 811 36.64 -57.45 -6.60
N SER A 812 35.32 -57.46 -6.50
CA SER A 812 34.57 -56.45 -5.75
C SER A 812 33.31 -57.07 -5.11
N LEU A 813 33.14 -56.86 -3.81
CA LEU A 813 31.98 -57.32 -3.03
C LEU A 813 30.78 -56.45 -3.41
N LEU A 814 29.79 -57.01 -4.11
CA LEU A 814 28.51 -56.35 -4.37
C LEU A 814 27.71 -56.26 -3.06
N GLN A 815 27.54 -55.04 -2.58
CA GLN A 815 26.78 -54.66 -1.41
C GLN A 815 25.48 -54.00 -1.91
N GLU A 816 24.36 -54.70 -1.77
CA GLU A 816 22.99 -54.13 -1.79
C GLU A 816 22.23 -54.64 -0.56
#